data_AF-A0A1S9DW63-F1
#
_entry.id   AF-A0A1S9DW63-F1
#
_cell.length_a   1.000
_cell.length_b   1.000
_cell.length_c   1.000
_cell.angle_alpha   90.00
_cell.angle_beta   90.00
_cell.angle_gamma   90.00
#
_symmetry.space_group_name_H-M   'P 1'
#
loop_
_entity.id
_entity.type
_entity.pdbx_description
1 polymer ?
#
loop_
_entity_poly.entity_id
_entity_poly.type
_entity_poly.pdbx_seq_one_letter_code
_entity_poly.pdbx_strand_id
1 'polypeptide(L)'
;MRNPSLFRPATAGLSTALYLGSLLQLSPASGLSFTPVAQPDLELSPLGRVALTGDFDAVSFYSYKEQSETASVNNGSQSILTPLPDGILTTLSTSDAYIRSMCPFTQKDGTYAGIFVGGNFTSLGGVETQGAALFDPETKKVTALPGLSGSVSAVLCDKDTNSVYVGGDFKYENTSNAVAWVGNEGWKSLVFGGFNGPVTSILKSDDHIIFGGSFDGIGNSTSSKKNQQIINLQNATISSDAVSSRSGYSDPRNIICQTSGEDGEGKTWLLEDNSPGFWRADMRFGYNPTKIRIYNTHFEGRGTKTFLLRRLPDNGIMNLTYTDPDTAKDVYCDQDCSLSNSTDEKYREFEFVNSVGMKGFQLEVHSWYGDGAGLNGIQLVQNDIFAYAINDFNEPTCADLKYPSKATQTGSWTTTESGQSQSDYLTANINDSTASDTSVVFEPDVKQSGNYSVVVYTPGCTQDGTCGSRGVVNVTATLKSNSKSAEPIQMTIHQTNLNDKYDTLYTGHVDSSDGSFRPSVTLTPVAGQGDVTIVASRVKFALIRASEGLDGELNGLYDFDPSAKTTSSNFTESAVNRAGLQLDEDATIRSLAIHDGVMYAGGNFSSSGFKNILSLKGETNATGLQQGGLNSEVSSMTVLDDILYVGGNFTDTSDRSNSDLKHVAAYSFGSKAWTALGGGVNGPVHKVTSLTLNVSTEINETTIGVTGDFDQLLAFDDNTLVNVTGFAIWVPSKKNWLQNLNVTQMAFAGQLSACTKVDNTTVIAGTLSSAGIAAAGAAALLHEGPLSIKPLFANANFTGETYTGIYETKSNRNLTIVGGHFTTTGTDGSSVKNLALLDGKAGTVKGLGTDIDNNSTFLALTAWKDKLYAGGNVSGTFEDYILNGFVVYDLENGTIARKQPPRFTGDAATVNSIAARPDSDEIYFGGQFEKAGALPCPGVCFWDAADQQWNRPGILSGKVLALKWISNKKLLAIGNLTVDGNSSAIATYTPKQQTWESWTSASDLPGTVTAFTPASVDVSTFWLAGVSKNGSSYLANYDGSKFQYPGDLFDQGTTIRNLEVLSLTKDHSGVDVLHNDQVLLVTGQLVIPDFGNASAALFNGTELTPFMLSSNADGQPGSMAQLFYENDNPYSSEVGNHHSNGIVVLISFCCALGAVFLIVIAGVIFNKIQRRRQGYMPGPQAYGTDRPSSMRRLPPEYLFSTLKSPNPGTPAI
;
A
#
# COMPACT_ATOMS: atom_id res chain seq x y z
N MET A 1 -14.54 32.27 -47.22
CA MET A 1 -14.31 33.73 -47.38
C MET A 1 -12.96 34.04 -46.76
N ARG A 2 -12.13 34.84 -47.45
CA ARG A 2 -10.70 35.04 -47.16
C ARG A 2 -10.48 35.90 -45.90
N ASN A 3 -9.61 35.43 -45.01
CA ASN A 3 -8.97 36.27 -43.98
C ASN A 3 -7.85 37.12 -44.63
N PRO A 4 -7.77 38.43 -44.36
CA PRO A 4 -6.58 39.20 -44.69
C PRO A 4 -5.60 39.22 -43.52
N SER A 5 -4.36 38.88 -43.87
CA SER A 5 -3.10 39.18 -43.19
C SER A 5 -2.89 40.68 -43.00
N LEU A 6 -2.31 41.12 -41.88
CA LEU A 6 -1.50 42.34 -41.84
C LEU A 6 -0.40 42.23 -40.77
N PHE A 7 0.84 42.07 -41.23
CA PHE A 7 2.05 42.42 -40.51
C PHE A 7 2.62 43.73 -41.10
N ARG A 8 3.27 44.51 -40.23
CA ARG A 8 4.26 45.60 -40.42
C ARG A 8 3.74 47.05 -40.18
N PRO A 9 4.64 48.00 -39.82
CA PRO A 9 5.33 48.08 -38.52
C PRO A 9 5.29 49.53 -37.96
N ALA A 10 5.48 49.71 -36.65
CA ALA A 10 5.82 51.04 -36.11
C ALA A 10 6.89 50.90 -35.03
N THR A 11 8.09 51.25 -35.42
CA THR A 11 9.24 51.62 -34.58
C THR A 11 8.85 52.70 -33.57
N ALA A 12 8.90 52.38 -32.28
CA ALA A 12 9.15 53.36 -31.21
C ALA A 12 9.69 52.65 -29.97
N GLY A 13 10.88 53.06 -29.51
CA GLY A 13 11.28 53.01 -28.10
C GLY A 13 12.06 51.78 -27.62
N LEU A 14 13.33 51.68 -28.00
CA LEU A 14 14.32 50.73 -27.49
C LEU A 14 14.85 51.12 -26.08
N SER A 15 13.97 51.55 -25.17
CA SER A 15 14.40 52.16 -23.88
C SER A 15 13.58 51.77 -22.67
N THR A 16 12.56 50.91 -22.81
CA THR A 16 11.72 50.42 -21.69
C THR A 16 11.83 48.91 -21.46
N ALA A 17 12.64 48.18 -22.24
CA ALA A 17 12.82 46.74 -22.11
C ALA A 17 13.88 46.29 -21.08
N LEU A 18 14.63 47.22 -20.47
CA LEU A 18 15.70 46.90 -19.51
C LEU A 18 15.32 47.14 -18.02
N TYR A 19 14.09 47.57 -17.73
CA TYR A 19 13.60 47.75 -16.35
C TYR A 19 12.40 46.88 -15.96
N LEU A 20 11.93 45.99 -16.86
CA LEU A 20 10.92 44.96 -16.55
C LEU A 20 11.51 43.54 -16.36
N GLY A 21 12.81 43.35 -16.59
CA GLY A 21 13.47 42.04 -16.42
C GLY A 21 13.84 41.70 -14.97
N SER A 22 13.80 42.67 -14.05
CA SER A 22 14.18 42.50 -12.64
C SER A 22 13.00 42.35 -11.67
N LEU A 23 11.76 42.33 -12.16
CA LEU A 23 10.54 42.14 -11.35
C LEU A 23 9.80 40.82 -11.66
N LEU A 24 10.38 39.94 -12.47
CA LEU A 24 9.89 38.59 -12.75
C LEU A 24 10.96 37.55 -12.39
N GLN A 25 11.53 37.65 -11.19
CA GLN A 25 12.02 36.47 -10.49
C GLN A 25 10.83 35.88 -9.72
N LEU A 26 9.90 35.28 -10.45
CA LEU A 26 9.08 34.22 -9.87
C LEU A 26 10.07 33.09 -9.60
N SER A 27 10.41 32.87 -8.33
CA SER A 27 10.95 31.58 -7.91
C SER A 27 10.03 30.51 -8.51
N PRO A 28 10.53 29.55 -9.29
CA PRO A 28 9.69 28.44 -9.72
C PRO A 28 9.08 27.84 -8.46
N ALA A 29 7.76 27.75 -8.40
CA ALA A 29 7.11 26.96 -7.37
C ALA A 29 7.63 25.52 -7.55
N SER A 30 8.32 25.03 -6.52
CA SER A 30 8.98 23.73 -6.46
C SER A 30 7.93 22.64 -6.22
N GLY A 31 7.25 22.24 -7.29
CA GLY A 31 6.28 21.14 -7.26
C GLY A 31 6.89 19.83 -7.75
N LEU A 32 6.55 18.73 -7.07
CA LEU A 32 6.77 17.37 -7.58
C LEU A 32 6.27 17.27 -9.03
N SER A 33 7.16 16.93 -9.96
CA SER A 33 6.82 16.75 -11.36
C SER A 33 6.67 15.26 -11.67
N PHE A 34 5.55 14.90 -12.29
CA PHE A 34 5.25 13.53 -12.70
C PHE A 34 5.20 13.47 -14.23
N THR A 35 5.57 12.33 -14.80
CA THR A 35 5.62 12.19 -16.26
C THR A 35 4.31 11.60 -16.76
N PRO A 36 3.40 12.40 -17.36
CA PRO A 36 2.16 11.87 -17.90
C PRO A 36 2.47 10.93 -19.08
N VAL A 37 1.73 9.83 -19.14
CA VAL A 37 1.69 8.89 -20.25
C VAL A 37 0.57 9.36 -21.17
N ALA A 38 0.87 9.49 -22.47
CA ALA A 38 -0.15 9.86 -23.44
C ALA A 38 -1.16 8.72 -23.56
N GLN A 39 -2.42 9.00 -23.23
CA GLN A 39 -3.50 8.05 -23.47
C GLN A 39 -3.69 7.88 -24.98
N PRO A 40 -3.94 6.64 -25.46
CA PRO A 40 -4.17 6.39 -26.87
C PRO A 40 -5.49 7.00 -27.35
N ASP A 41 -5.47 7.47 -28.59
CA ASP A 41 -6.57 8.16 -29.27
C ASP A 41 -7.67 7.18 -29.75
N LEU A 42 -8.22 6.36 -28.85
CA LEU A 42 -9.21 5.30 -29.15
C LEU A 42 -10.52 5.87 -29.73
N GLU A 43 -11.01 5.29 -30.83
CA GLU A 43 -12.32 5.63 -31.42
C GLU A 43 -13.41 4.67 -30.90
N LEU A 44 -13.97 4.96 -29.72
CA LEU A 44 -14.99 4.12 -29.09
C LEU A 44 -16.44 4.48 -29.48
N SER A 45 -16.66 5.64 -30.10
CA SER A 45 -18.00 6.12 -30.47
C SER A 45 -18.83 5.13 -31.31
N PRO A 46 -18.29 4.44 -32.33
CA PRO A 46 -19.05 3.46 -33.11
C PRO A 46 -19.57 2.28 -32.28
N LEU A 47 -18.86 1.91 -31.21
CA LEU A 47 -19.18 0.78 -30.32
C LEU A 47 -20.35 1.09 -29.37
N GLY A 48 -20.76 2.36 -29.25
CA GLY A 48 -21.76 2.79 -28.28
C GLY A 48 -21.21 2.75 -26.85
N ARG A 49 -21.95 2.13 -25.91
CA ARG A 49 -21.43 1.92 -24.56
C ARG A 49 -20.40 0.80 -24.53
N VAL A 50 -19.36 0.96 -23.72
CA VAL A 50 -18.24 0.02 -23.58
C VAL A 50 -18.00 -0.28 -22.10
N ALA A 51 -17.73 -1.53 -21.76
CA ALA A 51 -17.40 -1.94 -20.40
C ALA A 51 -16.44 -3.14 -20.37
N LEU A 52 -15.82 -3.32 -19.21
CA LEU A 52 -14.85 -4.35 -18.90
C LEU A 52 -15.34 -5.21 -17.74
N THR A 53 -14.95 -6.46 -17.78
CA THR A 53 -15.19 -7.49 -16.77
C THR A 53 -13.86 -8.03 -16.27
N GLY A 54 -13.82 -8.62 -15.09
CA GLY A 54 -12.64 -9.28 -14.57
C GLY A 54 -12.74 -9.69 -13.10
N ASP A 55 -11.57 -9.99 -12.56
CA ASP A 55 -11.30 -10.27 -11.16
C ASP A 55 -10.50 -9.09 -10.60
N PHE A 56 -11.21 -8.10 -10.09
CA PHE A 56 -10.64 -6.89 -9.48
C PHE A 56 -11.68 -6.21 -8.60
N ASP A 57 -11.21 -5.53 -7.56
CA ASP A 57 -12.00 -4.67 -6.67
C ASP A 57 -11.82 -3.18 -6.99
N ALA A 58 -10.70 -2.83 -7.63
CA ALA A 58 -10.37 -1.47 -8.02
C ALA A 58 -9.64 -1.43 -9.37
N VAL A 59 -9.79 -0.31 -10.09
CA VAL A 59 -9.23 -0.14 -11.43
C VAL A 59 -8.78 1.30 -11.70
N SER A 60 -7.70 1.44 -12.46
CA SER A 60 -7.23 2.73 -12.98
C SER A 60 -6.70 2.65 -14.40
N PHE A 61 -6.64 3.79 -15.08
CA PHE A 61 -5.82 3.92 -16.28
C PHE A 61 -4.35 4.08 -15.90
N TYR A 62 -3.45 3.55 -16.73
CA TYR A 62 -2.03 3.87 -16.67
C TYR A 62 -1.79 5.25 -17.29
N SER A 63 -1.73 6.28 -16.45
CA SER A 63 -1.68 7.70 -16.84
C SER A 63 -0.35 8.38 -16.49
N TYR A 64 0.47 7.78 -15.64
CA TYR A 64 1.77 8.32 -15.21
C TYR A 64 2.82 7.21 -15.14
N LYS A 65 4.07 7.50 -15.55
CA LYS A 65 5.16 6.50 -15.53
C LYS A 65 5.50 6.00 -14.13
N GLU A 66 5.17 6.77 -13.11
CA GLU A 66 5.39 6.46 -11.71
C GLU A 66 4.30 5.55 -11.11
N GLN A 67 3.28 5.18 -11.89
CA GLN A 67 2.27 4.18 -11.49
C GLN A 67 2.80 2.77 -11.65
N SER A 68 2.49 1.93 -10.68
CA SER A 68 2.78 0.50 -10.75
C SER A 68 1.75 -0.27 -9.92
N GLU A 69 1.51 -1.52 -10.29
CA GLU A 69 0.81 -2.50 -9.44
C GLU A 69 1.81 -3.10 -8.44
N THR A 70 2.31 -2.30 -7.49
CA THR A 70 3.17 -2.81 -6.41
C THR A 70 2.33 -3.27 -5.22
N ALA A 71 2.45 -4.54 -4.84
CA ALA A 71 1.84 -5.08 -3.63
C ALA A 71 2.30 -4.31 -2.38
N SER A 72 1.41 -4.14 -1.40
CA SER A 72 1.79 -3.56 -0.11
C SER A 72 2.87 -4.44 0.54
N VAL A 73 3.94 -3.82 1.03
CA VAL A 73 5.05 -4.55 1.61
C VAL A 73 4.64 -5.02 3.02
N ASN A 74 4.27 -6.29 3.16
CA ASN A 74 3.77 -6.89 4.41
C ASN A 74 4.87 -7.20 5.46
N ASN A 75 6.07 -6.65 5.32
CA ASN A 75 7.23 -6.94 6.20
C ASN A 75 7.45 -5.89 7.32
N GLY A 76 6.47 -5.03 7.60
CA GLY A 76 6.59 -3.95 8.59
C GLY A 76 7.31 -2.69 8.08
N SER A 77 7.78 -2.68 6.83
CA SER A 77 8.26 -1.47 6.15
C SER A 77 7.11 -0.48 5.89
N GLN A 78 7.43 0.81 5.88
CA GLN A 78 6.49 1.86 5.48
C GLN A 78 7.05 2.68 4.31
N SER A 79 6.15 3.23 3.52
CA SER A 79 6.51 4.07 2.37
C SER A 79 6.22 5.54 2.67
N ILE A 80 7.05 6.42 2.12
CA ILE A 80 6.69 7.81 1.86
C ILE A 80 6.00 7.83 0.50
N LEU A 81 4.79 8.36 0.45
CA LEU A 81 3.91 8.33 -0.72
C LEU A 81 3.42 9.73 -1.05
N THR A 82 3.02 9.92 -2.30
CA THR A 82 2.35 11.14 -2.77
C THR A 82 1.22 10.77 -3.71
N PRO A 83 0.08 11.48 -3.71
CA PRO A 83 -0.90 11.34 -4.77
C PRO A 83 -0.34 11.91 -6.07
N LEU A 84 -0.55 11.16 -7.14
CA LEU A 84 -0.45 11.63 -8.51
C LEU A 84 -1.64 12.55 -8.82
N PRO A 85 -1.60 13.31 -9.93
CA PRO A 85 -2.70 14.22 -10.27
C PRO A 85 -4.06 13.53 -10.48
N ASP A 86 -4.07 12.23 -10.79
CA ASP A 86 -5.29 11.40 -10.88
C ASP A 86 -5.72 10.78 -9.54
N GLY A 87 -5.03 11.10 -8.44
CA GLY A 87 -5.35 10.64 -7.09
C GLY A 87 -4.66 9.35 -6.67
N ILE A 88 -4.00 8.63 -7.59
CA ILE A 88 -3.31 7.38 -7.28
C ILE A 88 -2.03 7.68 -6.49
N LEU A 89 -1.83 6.97 -5.39
CA LEU A 89 -0.64 7.03 -4.57
C LEU A 89 0.53 6.34 -5.28
N THR A 90 1.66 7.05 -5.37
CA THR A 90 2.93 6.48 -5.80
C THR A 90 3.96 6.54 -4.66
N THR A 91 4.86 5.56 -4.64
CA THR A 91 5.94 5.48 -3.64
C THR A 91 7.11 6.36 -4.04
N LEU A 92 7.51 7.24 -3.12
CA LEU A 92 8.69 8.09 -3.27
C LEU A 92 9.93 7.46 -2.63
N SER A 93 9.78 6.82 -1.48
CA SER A 93 10.86 6.15 -0.74
C SER A 93 10.26 5.14 0.24
N THR A 94 11.06 4.17 0.68
CA THR A 94 10.65 3.13 1.64
C THR A 94 11.55 3.17 2.88
N SER A 95 10.98 2.85 4.03
CA SER A 95 11.64 2.75 5.32
C SER A 95 11.51 1.33 5.85
N ASP A 96 12.52 0.84 6.56
CA ASP A 96 12.52 -0.52 7.10
C ASP A 96 11.67 -0.69 8.38
N ALA A 97 11.02 0.38 8.86
CA ALA A 97 10.08 0.36 9.98
C ALA A 97 9.07 1.54 9.93
N TYR A 98 8.50 1.93 11.07
CA TYR A 98 7.47 2.97 11.15
C TYR A 98 8.04 4.38 11.01
N ILE A 99 7.41 5.17 10.15
CA ILE A 99 7.49 6.64 10.13
C ILE A 99 6.38 7.16 11.04
N ARG A 100 6.72 7.96 12.05
CA ARG A 100 5.76 8.46 13.05
C ARG A 100 5.38 9.91 12.85
N SER A 101 6.33 10.72 12.39
CA SER A 101 6.13 12.16 12.20
C SER A 101 6.91 12.67 11.00
N MET A 102 6.34 13.65 10.32
CA MET A 102 7.00 14.35 9.22
C MET A 102 6.71 15.85 9.36
N CYS A 103 7.70 16.69 9.08
CA CYS A 103 7.46 18.13 8.94
C CYS A 103 8.29 18.71 7.79
N PRO A 104 7.75 19.68 7.02
CA PRO A 104 8.49 20.33 5.96
C PRO A 104 9.45 21.35 6.59
N PHE A 105 10.76 21.17 6.38
CA PHE A 105 11.77 22.02 6.99
C PHE A 105 12.22 23.12 6.02
N THR A 106 11.77 24.34 6.30
CA THR A 106 12.24 25.56 5.63
C THR A 106 13.11 26.36 6.58
N GLN A 107 14.34 26.61 6.19
CA GLN A 107 15.31 27.39 6.95
C GLN A 107 14.89 28.86 7.04
N LYS A 108 15.49 29.59 7.99
CA LYS A 108 15.15 31.00 8.28
C LYS A 108 15.34 31.94 7.07
N ASP A 109 16.32 31.64 6.22
CA ASP A 109 16.59 32.35 4.96
C ASP A 109 15.57 32.06 3.84
N GLY A 110 14.65 31.11 4.06
CA GLY A 110 13.64 30.70 3.11
C GLY A 110 14.03 29.47 2.27
N THR A 111 15.23 28.91 2.45
CA THR A 111 15.64 27.69 1.74
C THR A 111 14.89 26.48 2.25
N TYR A 112 14.21 25.77 1.35
CA TYR A 112 13.59 24.48 1.64
C TYR A 112 14.66 23.39 1.71
N ALA A 113 14.84 22.79 2.88
CA ALA A 113 15.85 21.76 3.12
C ALA A 113 15.34 20.34 2.81
N GLY A 114 14.02 20.14 2.81
CA GLY A 114 13.37 18.85 2.63
C GLY A 114 12.34 18.57 3.73
N ILE A 115 11.82 17.34 3.74
CA ILE A 115 10.93 16.83 4.77
C ILE A 115 11.79 16.18 5.84
N PHE A 116 11.70 16.68 7.08
CA PHE A 116 12.28 16.02 8.22
C PHE A 116 11.37 14.85 8.62
N VAL A 117 11.90 13.63 8.53
CA VAL A 117 11.20 12.38 8.78
C VAL A 117 11.68 11.82 10.12
N GLY A 118 10.76 11.54 11.03
CA GLY A 118 11.01 10.91 12.32
C GLY A 118 10.26 9.59 12.47
N GLY A 119 10.90 8.57 13.04
CA GLY A 119 10.31 7.25 13.22
C GLY A 119 11.17 6.32 14.06
N ASN A 120 10.94 5.01 13.95
CA ASN A 120 11.78 3.96 14.55
C ASN A 120 12.56 3.14 13.50
N PHE A 121 12.62 3.64 12.27
CA PHE A 121 13.38 3.03 11.18
C PHE A 121 14.89 3.13 11.42
N THR A 122 15.62 2.16 10.87
CA THR A 122 17.09 2.16 10.81
C THR A 122 17.60 2.48 9.41
N SER A 123 16.71 2.46 8.41
CA SER A 123 16.99 2.88 7.05
C SER A 123 15.79 3.57 6.40
N LEU A 124 16.07 4.57 5.57
CA LEU A 124 15.11 5.21 4.68
C LEU A 124 15.73 5.32 3.28
N GLY A 125 15.03 4.88 2.24
CA GLY A 125 15.50 4.85 0.86
C GLY A 125 16.80 4.07 0.66
N GLY A 126 17.04 3.05 1.48
CA GLY A 126 18.29 2.27 1.50
C GLY A 126 19.48 2.97 2.16
N VAL A 127 19.31 4.18 2.70
CA VAL A 127 20.34 4.91 3.45
C VAL A 127 20.20 4.56 4.93
N GLU A 128 21.29 4.15 5.59
CA GLU A 128 21.31 3.90 7.03
C GLU A 128 21.17 5.21 7.81
N THR A 129 20.14 5.30 8.64
CA THR A 129 19.91 6.45 9.51
C THR A 129 18.90 6.08 10.60
N GLN A 130 19.29 6.23 11.87
CA GLN A 130 18.49 5.77 13.01
C GLN A 130 17.49 6.85 13.43
N GLY A 131 16.20 6.55 13.28
CA GLY A 131 15.09 7.32 13.84
C GLY A 131 14.79 8.67 13.19
N ALA A 132 15.76 9.31 12.51
CA ALA A 132 15.57 10.58 11.83
C ALA A 132 16.26 10.60 10.47
N ALA A 133 15.66 11.27 9.48
CA ALA A 133 16.23 11.50 8.17
C ALA A 133 15.70 12.80 7.57
N LEU A 134 16.44 13.38 6.62
CA LEU A 134 15.94 14.44 5.75
C LEU A 134 15.67 13.87 4.37
N PHE A 135 14.43 14.02 3.89
CA PHE A 135 13.97 13.50 2.61
C PHE A 135 13.63 14.63 1.66
N ASP A 136 14.27 14.65 0.48
CA ASP A 136 13.92 15.57 -0.60
C ASP A 136 12.88 14.90 -1.52
N PRO A 137 11.62 15.39 -1.54
CA PRO A 137 10.58 14.80 -2.37
C PRO A 137 10.86 14.95 -3.87
N GLU A 138 11.51 16.04 -4.32
CA GLU A 138 11.73 16.29 -5.75
C GLU A 138 12.79 15.36 -6.34
N THR A 139 13.93 15.23 -5.66
CA THR A 139 15.03 14.37 -6.11
C THR A 139 14.91 12.93 -5.64
N LYS A 140 13.93 12.64 -4.78
CA LYS A 140 13.77 11.38 -4.03
C LYS A 140 15.00 11.02 -3.19
N LYS A 141 15.86 11.99 -2.88
CA LYS A 141 17.11 11.76 -2.17
C LYS A 141 16.88 11.74 -0.66
N VAL A 142 17.44 10.73 0.00
CA VAL A 142 17.52 10.66 1.46
C VAL A 142 18.89 11.14 1.93
N THR A 143 18.90 11.98 2.96
CA THR A 143 20.09 12.42 3.68
C THR A 143 20.04 11.90 5.11
N ALA A 144 21.04 11.11 5.50
CA ALA A 144 21.15 10.55 6.84
C ALA A 144 21.40 11.66 7.88
N LEU A 145 20.83 11.49 9.07
CA LEU A 145 21.02 12.39 10.22
C LEU A 145 21.58 11.60 11.42
N PRO A 146 22.82 11.07 11.32
CA PRO A 146 23.39 10.22 12.36
C PRO A 146 23.60 10.98 13.67
N GLY A 147 23.57 10.25 14.79
CA GLY A 147 23.83 10.79 16.13
C GLY A 147 22.74 10.46 17.15
N LEU A 148 21.51 10.22 16.69
CA LEU A 148 20.46 9.68 17.54
C LEU A 148 20.61 8.16 17.68
N SER A 149 20.32 7.66 18.87
CA SER A 149 20.09 6.23 19.10
C SER A 149 18.73 6.06 19.75
N GLY A 150 17.74 5.62 18.98
CA GLY A 150 16.35 5.42 19.42
C GLY A 150 15.29 5.77 18.39
N SER A 151 14.09 6.03 18.89
CA SER A 151 12.91 6.34 18.07
C SER A 151 12.47 7.78 18.23
N VAL A 152 12.20 8.44 17.11
CA VAL A 152 11.60 9.78 17.08
C VAL A 152 10.09 9.63 16.94
N SER A 153 9.33 10.27 17.84
CA SER A 153 7.87 10.21 17.85
C SER A 153 7.21 11.52 17.44
N ALA A 154 7.87 12.65 17.69
CA ALA A 154 7.37 13.98 17.35
C ALA A 154 8.47 14.86 16.78
N VAL A 155 8.12 15.62 15.74
CA VAL A 155 9.00 16.64 15.17
C VAL A 155 8.22 17.93 14.95
N LEU A 156 8.84 19.07 15.28
CA LEU A 156 8.32 20.40 15.02
C LEU A 156 9.37 21.20 14.25
N CYS A 157 9.10 21.45 12.97
CA CYS A 157 9.93 22.30 12.12
C CYS A 157 9.57 23.77 12.37
N ASP A 158 10.50 24.55 12.94
CA ASP A 158 10.30 25.96 13.23
C ASP A 158 11.27 26.84 12.43
N LYS A 159 10.70 27.64 11.52
CA LYS A 159 11.46 28.55 10.67
C LYS A 159 12.11 29.70 11.45
N ASP A 160 11.45 30.19 12.50
CA ASP A 160 11.88 31.41 13.20
C ASP A 160 13.17 31.20 13.99
N THR A 161 13.28 30.03 14.64
CA THR A 161 14.48 29.56 15.36
C THR A 161 15.46 28.80 14.46
N ASN A 162 15.17 28.66 13.16
CA ASN A 162 15.97 27.88 12.21
C ASN A 162 16.22 26.43 12.67
N SER A 163 15.26 25.83 13.38
CA SER A 163 15.47 24.59 14.12
C SER A 163 14.32 23.62 13.91
N VAL A 164 14.64 22.32 13.95
CA VAL A 164 13.65 21.25 14.11
C VAL A 164 13.77 20.73 15.53
N TYR A 165 12.72 20.89 16.34
CA TYR A 165 12.65 20.28 17.67
C TYR A 165 12.21 18.85 17.52
N VAL A 166 12.99 17.94 18.09
CA VAL A 166 12.83 16.50 17.92
C VAL A 166 12.60 15.89 19.29
N GLY A 167 11.50 15.14 19.42
CA GLY A 167 11.08 14.48 20.64
C GLY A 167 10.77 13.01 20.38
N GLY A 168 11.11 12.17 21.34
CA GLY A 168 10.92 10.73 21.20
C GLY A 168 11.47 9.98 22.38
N ASP A 169 11.85 8.73 22.12
CA ASP A 169 12.53 7.85 23.05
C ASP A 169 13.91 7.53 22.46
N PHE A 170 14.88 8.39 22.76
CA PHE A 170 16.22 8.31 22.19
C PHE A 170 17.25 8.97 23.09
N LYS A 171 18.53 8.67 22.82
CA LYS A 171 19.67 9.39 23.38
C LYS A 171 20.46 10.11 22.30
N TYR A 172 20.99 11.27 22.68
CA TYR A 172 21.97 12.03 21.92
C TYR A 172 23.04 12.55 22.88
N GLU A 173 24.26 12.03 22.76
CA GLU A 173 25.34 12.29 23.71
C GLU A 173 24.89 12.05 25.18
N ASN A 174 24.89 13.09 26.02
CA ASN A 174 24.47 13.04 27.42
C ASN A 174 23.01 13.49 27.65
N THR A 175 22.28 13.81 26.57
CA THR A 175 20.90 14.29 26.57
C THR A 175 19.95 13.16 26.17
N SER A 176 18.74 13.15 26.74
CA SER A 176 17.71 12.12 26.45
C SER A 176 16.39 12.75 25.99
N ASN A 177 15.71 12.08 25.06
CA ASN A 177 14.31 12.26 24.67
C ASN A 177 13.90 13.60 24.01
N ALA A 178 14.72 14.65 24.08
CA ALA A 178 14.50 15.91 23.37
C ALA A 178 15.81 16.58 22.93
N VAL A 179 15.90 16.96 21.65
CA VAL A 179 17.01 17.72 21.06
C VAL A 179 16.50 18.67 19.98
N ALA A 180 17.38 19.53 19.47
CA ALA A 180 17.11 20.34 18.28
C ALA A 180 18.09 20.00 17.15
N TRP A 181 17.60 19.98 15.91
CA TRP A 181 18.43 20.05 14.71
C TRP A 181 18.45 21.49 14.21
N VAL A 182 19.61 22.15 14.21
CA VAL A 182 19.71 23.58 13.87
C VAL A 182 20.30 23.75 12.47
N GLY A 183 19.47 24.13 11.50
CA GLY A 183 19.85 24.44 10.12
C GLY A 183 20.96 23.53 9.57
N ASN A 184 22.11 24.15 9.25
CA ASN A 184 23.32 23.47 8.77
C ASN A 184 24.33 23.17 9.89
N GLU A 185 24.01 23.50 11.13
CA GLU A 185 24.86 23.27 12.32
C GLU A 185 24.69 21.85 12.89
N GLY A 186 23.56 21.19 12.61
CA GLY A 186 23.28 19.82 13.02
C GLY A 186 22.63 19.68 14.39
N TRP A 187 22.79 18.51 15.02
CA TRP A 187 22.20 18.21 16.34
C TRP A 187 22.77 19.10 17.45
N LYS A 188 21.87 19.57 18.33
CA LYS A 188 22.21 20.34 19.53
C LYS A 188 21.36 19.90 20.73
N SER A 189 22.01 19.78 21.88
CA SER A 189 21.34 19.62 23.16
C SER A 189 20.58 20.89 23.55
N LEU A 190 19.39 20.72 24.11
CA LEU A 190 18.61 21.82 24.68
C LEU A 190 19.18 22.21 26.04
N VAL A 191 19.01 23.48 26.46
CA VAL A 191 19.61 24.03 27.69
C VAL A 191 19.20 23.31 28.97
N PHE A 192 18.06 22.60 28.94
CA PHE A 192 17.54 21.80 30.06
C PHE A 192 17.99 20.33 30.06
N GLY A 193 18.80 19.90 29.08
CA GLY A 193 19.38 18.56 29.07
C GLY A 193 18.40 17.42 28.73
N GLY A 194 17.26 17.75 28.12
CA GLY A 194 16.25 16.77 27.71
C GLY A 194 15.33 16.32 28.85
N PHE A 195 14.64 15.20 28.65
CA PHE A 195 13.68 14.65 29.61
C PHE A 195 14.05 13.24 30.06
N ASN A 196 13.59 12.87 31.25
CA ASN A 196 13.81 11.55 31.83
C ASN A 196 12.83 10.47 31.34
N GLY A 197 11.89 10.84 30.45
CA GLY A 197 10.97 9.95 29.76
C GLY A 197 10.59 10.45 28.37
N PRO A 198 9.86 9.64 27.58
CA PRO A 198 9.68 9.88 26.15
C PRO A 198 8.75 11.07 25.85
N VAL A 199 9.05 11.77 24.76
CA VAL A 199 8.21 12.85 24.21
C VAL A 199 7.40 12.32 23.03
N THR A 200 6.09 12.54 23.05
CA THR A 200 5.14 12.04 22.02
C THR A 200 4.46 13.15 21.23
N SER A 201 4.52 14.40 21.69
CA SER A 201 3.97 15.55 20.96
C SER A 201 4.80 16.81 21.20
N ILE A 202 4.98 17.62 20.16
CA ILE A 202 5.61 18.94 20.26
C ILE A 202 4.71 19.92 19.51
N LEU A 203 4.44 21.07 20.12
CA LEU A 203 3.60 22.12 19.58
C LEU A 203 4.27 23.47 19.77
N LYS A 204 4.17 24.37 18.78
CA LYS A 204 4.54 25.77 18.95
C LYS A 204 3.32 26.55 19.46
N SER A 205 3.50 27.34 20.51
CA SER A 205 2.51 28.28 21.03
C SER A 205 3.17 29.64 21.21
N ASP A 206 2.79 30.62 20.40
CA ASP A 206 3.48 31.92 20.31
C ASP A 206 4.99 31.75 20.07
N ASP A 207 5.85 32.31 20.93
CA ASP A 207 7.31 32.17 20.86
C ASP A 207 7.85 30.96 21.64
N HIS A 208 6.97 30.17 22.25
CA HIS A 208 7.31 29.04 23.11
C HIS A 208 7.09 27.69 22.41
N ILE A 209 7.83 26.68 22.87
CA ILE A 209 7.74 25.30 22.40
C ILE A 209 7.23 24.44 23.55
N ILE A 210 6.09 23.79 23.34
CA ILE A 210 5.44 22.94 24.32
C ILE A 210 5.75 21.49 24.01
N PHE A 211 6.31 20.79 24.99
CA PHE A 211 6.58 19.35 24.95
C PHE A 211 5.51 18.61 25.75
N GLY A 212 4.94 17.57 25.12
CA GLY A 212 4.01 16.64 25.73
C GLY A 212 4.55 15.22 25.66
N GLY A 213 4.52 14.49 26.78
CA GLY A 213 5.04 13.14 26.84
C GLY A 213 4.72 12.42 28.14
N SER A 214 5.57 11.45 28.48
CA SER A 214 5.55 10.70 29.74
C SER A 214 6.85 10.98 30.50
N PHE A 215 6.95 12.15 31.10
CA PHE A 215 8.12 12.59 31.87
C PHE A 215 7.69 13.44 33.07
N ASP A 216 8.50 13.42 34.12
CA ASP A 216 8.34 14.26 35.32
C ASP A 216 9.61 15.09 35.62
N GLY A 217 10.71 14.85 34.93
CA GLY A 217 11.98 15.54 35.16
C GLY A 217 12.68 16.00 33.88
N ILE A 218 13.55 17.00 34.06
CA ILE A 218 14.49 17.49 33.04
C ILE A 218 15.92 17.07 33.38
N GLY A 219 16.75 16.87 32.36
CA GLY A 219 18.14 16.44 32.50
C GLY A 219 18.31 14.98 32.94
N ASN A 220 19.55 14.62 33.28
CA ASN A 220 19.94 13.25 33.64
C ASN A 220 20.10 13.07 35.17
N SER A 221 19.13 13.55 35.96
CA SER A 221 19.20 13.58 37.43
C SER A 221 19.05 12.19 38.08
N THR A 222 20.05 11.31 37.98
CA THR A 222 20.09 10.05 38.75
C THR A 222 21.19 10.09 39.82
N SER A 223 20.84 10.51 41.04
CA SER A 223 21.78 10.57 42.19
C SER A 223 21.80 9.30 43.06
N SER A 224 21.10 8.22 42.68
CA SER A 224 21.01 7.04 43.56
C SER A 224 22.21 6.09 43.37
N LYS A 225 23.11 6.05 44.36
CA LYS A 225 24.31 5.18 44.43
C LYS A 225 24.02 3.67 44.58
N LYS A 226 22.76 3.23 44.41
CA LYS A 226 22.30 1.86 44.73
C LYS A 226 21.91 1.00 43.51
N ASN A 227 21.97 1.53 42.29
CA ASN A 227 21.56 0.82 41.06
C ASN A 227 22.79 0.47 40.20
N GLN A 228 23.46 -0.63 40.53
CA GLN A 228 24.69 -1.08 39.84
C GLN A 228 24.66 -2.59 39.57
N GLN A 229 25.00 -3.02 38.36
CA GLN A 229 25.13 -4.42 37.96
C GLN A 229 26.60 -4.83 37.78
N ILE A 230 26.97 -6.03 38.25
CA ILE A 230 28.32 -6.59 38.01
C ILE A 230 28.37 -7.15 36.58
N ILE A 231 29.38 -6.75 35.81
CA ILE A 231 29.64 -7.32 34.49
C ILE A 231 30.32 -8.68 34.64
N ASN A 232 29.78 -9.71 33.99
CA ASN A 232 30.23 -11.09 34.16
C ASN A 232 31.54 -11.39 33.42
N LEU A 233 32.66 -11.39 34.15
CA LEU A 233 33.97 -11.81 33.64
C LEU A 233 34.18 -13.34 33.69
N GLN A 234 33.33 -14.09 34.41
CA GLN A 234 33.46 -15.54 34.58
C GLN A 234 33.41 -16.28 33.24
N ASN A 235 32.59 -15.81 32.29
CA ASN A 235 32.43 -16.44 30.98
C ASN A 235 33.24 -15.76 29.87
N ALA A 236 34.14 -14.84 30.24
CA ALA A 236 35.07 -14.21 29.32
C ALA A 236 36.20 -15.16 28.90
N THR A 237 36.72 -14.95 27.69
CA THR A 237 38.01 -15.51 27.29
C THR A 237 39.10 -14.66 27.92
N ILE A 238 39.83 -15.23 28.87
CA ILE A 238 40.91 -14.54 29.60
C ILE A 238 42.25 -14.92 29.02
N SER A 239 43.07 -13.92 28.72
CA SER A 239 44.45 -14.10 28.29
C SER A 239 45.39 -13.21 29.09
N SER A 240 46.63 -13.66 29.20
CA SER A 240 47.69 -12.95 29.89
C SER A 240 49.02 -13.33 29.24
N ASP A 241 49.98 -12.43 29.29
CA ASP A 241 51.37 -12.67 28.87
C ASP A 241 52.31 -12.58 30.08
N ALA A 242 53.55 -13.06 29.93
CA ALA A 242 54.54 -13.16 31.01
C ALA A 242 53.98 -13.88 32.25
N VAL A 243 53.40 -15.06 32.05
CA VAL A 243 52.75 -15.85 33.11
C VAL A 243 53.78 -16.38 34.11
N SER A 244 53.52 -16.23 35.41
CA SER A 244 54.40 -16.74 36.47
C SER A 244 54.60 -18.26 36.39
N SER A 245 55.83 -18.71 36.56
CA SER A 245 56.19 -20.13 36.70
C SER A 245 55.77 -20.77 38.04
N ARG A 246 55.19 -19.99 38.97
CA ARG A 246 54.76 -20.46 40.30
C ARG A 246 53.43 -21.19 40.25
N SER A 247 53.42 -22.43 40.74
CA SER A 247 52.20 -23.25 40.84
C SER A 247 51.15 -22.55 41.71
N GLY A 248 49.90 -22.51 41.24
CA GLY A 248 48.79 -21.85 41.94
C GLY A 248 48.64 -20.34 41.69
N TYR A 249 49.58 -19.69 41.00
CA TYR A 249 49.58 -18.23 40.73
C TYR A 249 49.58 -17.87 39.23
N SER A 250 49.72 -18.87 38.36
CA SER A 250 49.84 -18.70 36.91
C SER A 250 48.49 -18.48 36.19
N ASP A 251 47.36 -18.87 36.80
CA ASP A 251 46.05 -18.76 36.15
C ASP A 251 45.49 -17.33 36.30
N PRO A 252 45.36 -16.54 35.20
CA PRO A 252 44.79 -15.20 35.26
C PRO A 252 43.31 -15.18 35.67
N ARG A 253 42.64 -16.32 35.74
CA ARG A 253 41.24 -16.42 36.20
C ARG A 253 41.11 -16.40 37.73
N ASN A 254 42.19 -16.59 38.47
CA ASN A 254 42.20 -16.60 39.94
C ASN A 254 41.64 -15.31 40.58
N ILE A 255 41.66 -14.20 39.86
CA ILE A 255 41.23 -12.88 40.35
C ILE A 255 39.77 -12.53 40.02
N ILE A 256 39.07 -13.38 39.25
CA ILE A 256 37.66 -13.15 38.90
C ILE A 256 36.76 -13.57 40.07
N CYS A 257 35.77 -12.74 40.41
CA CYS A 257 34.91 -12.90 41.59
C CYS A 257 35.65 -12.90 42.94
N GLN A 258 36.96 -12.70 42.96
CA GLN A 258 37.71 -12.55 44.19
C GLN A 258 37.53 -11.14 44.73
N THR A 259 36.79 -11.01 45.83
CA THR A 259 36.50 -9.72 46.50
C THR A 259 36.91 -9.71 47.98
N SER A 260 37.53 -10.79 48.46
CA SER A 260 38.04 -10.86 49.84
C SER A 260 39.25 -9.95 50.05
N GLY A 261 40.04 -9.68 49.01
CA GLY A 261 41.33 -9.00 49.11
C GLY A 261 42.44 -9.88 49.72
N GLU A 262 42.19 -11.18 49.91
CA GLU A 262 43.17 -12.12 50.43
C GLU A 262 44.11 -12.63 49.33
N ASP A 263 45.40 -12.69 49.66
CA ASP A 263 46.41 -13.34 48.82
C ASP A 263 46.47 -14.86 49.06
N GLY A 264 46.82 -15.62 48.02
CA GLY A 264 47.08 -17.06 48.14
C GLY A 264 46.97 -17.84 46.82
N GLU A 265 47.37 -19.12 46.87
CA GLU A 265 47.20 -20.05 45.74
C GLU A 265 45.72 -20.13 45.33
N GLY A 266 45.44 -20.00 44.03
CA GLY A 266 44.08 -19.99 43.49
C GLY A 266 43.29 -18.71 43.76
N LYS A 267 43.86 -17.73 44.47
CA LYS A 267 43.24 -16.42 44.78
C LYS A 267 44.00 -15.23 44.21
N THR A 268 45.27 -15.43 43.86
CA THR A 268 46.18 -14.40 43.32
C THR A 268 46.64 -14.79 41.91
N TRP A 269 46.79 -13.80 41.04
CA TRP A 269 47.45 -13.94 39.74
C TRP A 269 48.75 -13.11 39.74
N LEU A 270 49.84 -13.73 39.32
CA LEU A 270 51.17 -13.11 39.25
C LEU A 270 51.72 -13.15 37.82
N LEU A 271 52.46 -12.11 37.46
CA LEU A 271 53.37 -12.13 36.32
C LEU A 271 54.69 -12.82 36.70
N GLU A 272 55.44 -13.25 35.69
CA GLU A 272 56.82 -13.72 35.82
C GLU A 272 57.70 -12.59 36.37
N ASP A 273 58.63 -12.95 37.25
CA ASP A 273 59.47 -11.98 37.93
C ASP A 273 60.26 -11.14 36.91
N ASN A 274 60.35 -9.84 37.18
CA ASN A 274 61.04 -8.83 36.38
C ASN A 274 60.53 -8.66 34.94
N SER A 275 59.31 -9.10 34.64
CA SER A 275 58.73 -9.03 33.28
C SER A 275 57.48 -8.13 33.24
N PRO A 276 57.35 -7.25 32.24
CA PRO A 276 56.07 -6.58 31.97
C PRO A 276 55.08 -7.58 31.39
N GLY A 277 53.78 -7.31 31.55
CA GLY A 277 52.73 -8.18 31.04
C GLY A 277 51.37 -7.50 31.09
N PHE A 278 50.34 -8.24 30.66
CA PHE A 278 48.97 -7.76 30.65
C PHE A 278 47.99 -8.81 31.16
N TRP A 279 46.80 -8.33 31.50
CA TRP A 279 45.60 -9.13 31.73
C TRP A 279 44.51 -8.66 30.78
N ARG A 280 43.92 -9.56 30.00
CA ARG A 280 42.95 -9.24 28.95
C ARG A 280 41.72 -10.12 29.07
N ALA A 281 40.55 -9.49 28.90
CA ALA A 281 39.26 -10.16 28.82
C ALA A 281 38.55 -9.83 27.50
N ASP A 282 38.23 -10.87 26.73
CA ASP A 282 37.40 -10.79 25.52
C ASP A 282 36.01 -11.38 25.79
N MET A 283 34.97 -10.61 25.47
CA MET A 283 33.57 -10.91 25.79
C MET A 283 32.76 -11.17 24.51
N ARG A 284 31.76 -12.05 24.59
CA ARG A 284 30.79 -12.27 23.49
C ARG A 284 29.59 -11.29 23.52
N PHE A 285 29.64 -10.28 24.39
CA PHE A 285 28.61 -9.26 24.53
C PHE A 285 29.21 -7.89 24.82
N GLY A 286 28.53 -6.85 24.34
CA GLY A 286 28.84 -5.45 24.60
C GLY A 286 28.23 -4.96 25.91
N TYR A 287 29.00 -4.14 26.62
CA TYR A 287 28.62 -3.51 27.89
C TYR A 287 29.20 -2.08 27.98
N ASN A 288 28.64 -1.27 28.90
CA ASN A 288 29.06 0.11 29.15
C ASN A 288 29.53 0.23 30.62
N PRO A 289 30.83 0.09 30.91
CA PRO A 289 31.29 0.14 32.29
C PRO A 289 31.24 1.57 32.83
N THR A 290 30.87 1.69 34.10
CA THR A 290 30.91 2.95 34.84
C THR A 290 32.00 2.96 35.90
N LYS A 291 32.36 1.77 36.42
CA LYS A 291 33.43 1.61 37.42
C LYS A 291 34.22 0.32 37.26
N ILE A 292 35.50 0.36 37.61
CA ILE A 292 36.36 -0.81 37.78
C ILE A 292 37.00 -0.79 39.18
N ARG A 293 36.93 -1.92 39.88
CA ARG A 293 37.61 -2.14 41.17
C ARG A 293 38.77 -3.09 40.96
N ILE A 294 39.95 -2.68 41.40
CA ILE A 294 41.19 -3.44 41.27
C ILE A 294 41.74 -3.69 42.67
N TYR A 295 41.97 -4.96 42.99
CA TYR A 295 42.53 -5.40 44.26
C TYR A 295 44.00 -5.76 44.01
N ASN A 296 44.89 -5.00 44.66
CA ASN A 296 46.31 -5.20 44.49
C ASN A 296 46.79 -6.36 45.38
N THR A 297 47.65 -7.22 44.85
CA THR A 297 48.30 -8.24 45.67
C THR A 297 49.41 -7.63 46.50
N HIS A 298 49.69 -8.23 47.65
CA HIS A 298 50.85 -7.92 48.50
C HIS A 298 51.66 -9.19 48.78
N PHE A 299 51.42 -10.25 48.01
CA PHE A 299 52.02 -11.56 48.22
C PHE A 299 53.54 -11.49 48.04
N GLU A 300 54.27 -11.75 49.13
CA GLU A 300 55.74 -11.63 49.19
C GLU A 300 56.28 -10.25 48.72
N GLY A 301 55.50 -9.18 48.90
CA GLY A 301 55.87 -7.83 48.52
C GLY A 301 55.74 -7.52 47.01
N ARG A 302 55.17 -8.43 46.22
CA ARG A 302 54.78 -8.21 44.82
C ARG A 302 53.49 -7.40 44.75
N GLY A 303 53.31 -6.62 43.69
CA GLY A 303 52.09 -5.84 43.46
C GLY A 303 52.19 -4.93 42.24
N THR A 304 51.07 -4.51 41.68
CA THR A 304 51.03 -3.59 40.53
C THR A 304 51.15 -2.15 41.02
N LYS A 305 51.98 -1.32 40.37
CA LYS A 305 52.20 0.10 40.75
C LYS A 305 51.54 1.07 39.80
N THR A 306 51.74 0.90 38.50
CA THR A 306 51.05 1.67 37.45
C THR A 306 50.54 0.77 36.34
N PHE A 307 49.36 1.10 35.82
CA PHE A 307 48.74 0.37 34.71
C PHE A 307 48.07 1.31 33.71
N LEU A 308 47.84 0.77 32.51
CA LEU A 308 47.06 1.37 31.45
C LEU A 308 45.86 0.48 31.12
N LEU A 309 44.68 1.08 30.95
CA LEU A 309 43.47 0.37 30.56
C LEU A 309 43.11 0.68 29.10
N ARG A 310 43.05 -0.36 28.26
CA ARG A 310 42.61 -0.28 26.86
C ARG A 310 41.24 -0.90 26.66
N ARG A 311 40.44 -0.26 25.82
CA ARG A 311 39.17 -0.77 25.30
C ARG A 311 39.41 -1.73 24.14
N LEU A 312 38.60 -2.80 24.06
CA LEU A 312 38.54 -3.67 22.89
C LEU A 312 37.20 -3.50 22.16
N PRO A 313 37.18 -3.60 20.81
CA PRO A 313 38.29 -4.05 19.94
C PRO A 313 39.21 -2.95 19.38
N ASP A 314 38.98 -1.68 19.69
CA ASP A 314 39.65 -0.54 19.03
C ASP A 314 40.98 -0.11 19.66
N ASN A 315 41.38 -0.74 20.78
CA ASN A 315 42.59 -0.42 21.56
C ASN A 315 42.65 1.03 22.09
N GLY A 316 41.50 1.71 22.18
CA GLY A 316 41.41 3.06 22.72
C GLY A 316 41.83 3.13 24.19
N ILE A 317 42.54 4.19 24.58
CA ILE A 317 42.95 4.43 25.97
C ILE A 317 41.75 4.95 26.76
N MET A 318 41.47 4.36 27.92
CA MET A 318 40.36 4.78 28.78
C MET A 318 40.82 5.81 29.82
N ASN A 319 40.10 6.92 29.89
CA ASN A 319 40.32 7.93 30.92
C ASN A 319 39.56 7.54 32.19
N LEU A 320 40.29 7.45 33.29
CA LEU A 320 39.78 7.08 34.60
C LEU A 320 39.96 8.21 35.60
N THR A 321 39.12 8.21 36.62
CA THR A 321 39.29 9.05 37.80
C THR A 321 39.16 8.20 39.05
N TYR A 322 39.92 8.51 40.10
CA TYR A 322 39.77 7.88 41.41
C TYR A 322 39.94 8.93 42.51
N THR A 323 39.34 8.69 43.67
CA THR A 323 39.52 9.57 44.83
C THR A 323 40.75 9.14 45.60
N ASP A 324 41.71 10.05 45.74
CA ASP A 324 42.92 9.82 46.51
C ASP A 324 42.58 9.71 48.03
N PRO A 325 42.96 8.61 48.70
CA PRO A 325 42.53 8.34 50.08
C PRO A 325 43.15 9.27 51.12
N ASP A 326 44.31 9.86 50.83
CA ASP A 326 45.02 10.75 51.76
C ASP A 326 44.53 12.20 51.66
N THR A 327 44.13 12.62 50.45
CA THR A 327 43.74 14.01 50.16
C THR A 327 42.24 14.21 49.93
N ALA A 328 41.48 13.12 49.76
CA ALA A 328 40.05 13.13 49.40
C ALA A 328 39.71 13.94 48.14
N LYS A 329 40.66 14.07 47.21
CA LYS A 329 40.49 14.76 45.93
C LYS A 329 40.42 13.76 44.78
N ASP A 330 39.65 14.10 43.76
CA ASP A 330 39.59 13.32 42.53
C ASP A 330 40.86 13.53 41.69
N VAL A 331 41.48 12.41 41.29
CA VAL A 331 42.70 12.34 40.50
C VAL A 331 42.38 11.68 39.17
N TYR A 332 42.67 12.39 38.07
CA TYR A 332 42.47 11.92 36.71
C TYR A 332 43.73 11.22 36.20
N CYS A 333 43.57 10.06 35.56
CA CYS A 333 44.65 9.32 34.91
C CYS A 333 44.19 8.73 33.57
N ASP A 334 45.08 8.73 32.59
CA ASP A 334 44.88 8.18 31.24
C ASP A 334 45.94 7.11 30.91
N GLN A 335 47.23 7.47 30.94
CA GLN A 335 48.34 6.58 30.57
C GLN A 335 48.94 5.81 31.76
N ASP A 336 48.98 6.41 32.94
CA ASP A 336 49.58 5.81 34.14
C ASP A 336 48.64 5.94 35.35
N CYS A 337 47.69 5.02 35.47
CA CYS A 337 46.82 4.94 36.63
C CYS A 337 47.53 4.20 37.78
N SER A 338 47.56 4.79 38.97
CA SER A 338 48.35 4.30 40.10
C SER A 338 47.55 3.43 41.07
N LEU A 339 48.19 2.36 41.55
CA LEU A 339 47.70 1.50 42.62
C LEU A 339 48.63 1.60 43.83
N SER A 340 48.05 1.55 45.04
CA SER A 340 48.80 1.58 46.30
C SER A 340 49.39 0.21 46.64
N ASN A 341 50.49 0.22 47.40
CA ASN A 341 51.06 -0.97 48.05
C ASN A 341 50.69 -1.05 49.54
N SER A 342 49.68 -0.29 49.97
CA SER A 342 49.20 -0.30 51.36
C SER A 342 48.27 -1.48 51.58
N THR A 343 48.58 -2.32 52.57
CA THR A 343 47.70 -3.42 53.00
C THR A 343 46.41 -2.93 53.66
N ASP A 344 46.33 -1.64 54.01
CA ASP A 344 45.11 -1.02 54.55
C ASP A 344 44.10 -0.68 53.44
N GLU A 345 44.54 -0.63 52.17
CA GLU A 345 43.67 -0.40 51.01
C GLU A 345 43.24 -1.74 50.41
N LYS A 346 42.02 -2.17 50.73
CA LYS A 346 41.47 -3.44 50.23
C LYS A 346 41.38 -3.50 48.70
N TYR A 347 40.95 -2.40 48.08
CA TYR A 347 40.88 -2.22 46.64
C TYR A 347 40.85 -0.73 46.32
N ARG A 348 41.20 -0.39 45.08
CA ARG A 348 40.98 0.95 44.51
C ARG A 348 39.84 0.92 43.51
N GLU A 349 38.94 1.91 43.60
CA GLU A 349 37.84 2.09 42.65
C GLU A 349 38.20 3.22 41.67
N PHE A 350 38.08 2.92 40.38
CA PHE A 350 38.23 3.89 39.30
C PHE A 350 36.90 4.07 38.60
N GLU A 351 36.47 5.31 38.43
CA GLU A 351 35.30 5.69 37.64
C GLU A 351 35.74 6.04 36.21
N PHE A 352 34.93 5.62 35.23
CA PHE A 352 35.17 5.95 33.83
C PHE A 352 34.68 7.38 33.55
N VAL A 353 35.56 8.26 33.05
CA VAL A 353 35.20 9.66 32.76
C VAL A 353 34.19 9.75 31.61
N ASN A 354 34.31 8.84 30.63
CA ASN A 354 33.40 8.72 29.50
C ASN A 354 32.79 7.31 29.51
N SER A 355 31.46 7.21 29.46
CA SER A 355 30.78 5.92 29.28
C SER A 355 30.85 5.52 27.82
N VAL A 356 31.70 4.55 27.49
CA VAL A 356 31.93 4.09 26.12
C VAL A 356 31.71 2.57 26.05
N GLY A 357 30.92 2.13 25.08
CA GLY A 357 30.64 0.70 24.87
C GLY A 357 31.85 -0.09 24.41
N MET A 358 32.01 -1.29 24.97
CA MET A 358 33.15 -2.17 24.71
C MET A 358 32.74 -3.65 24.75
N LYS A 359 33.52 -4.49 24.04
CA LYS A 359 33.36 -5.97 24.01
C LYS A 359 34.50 -6.69 24.74
N GLY A 360 35.29 -5.95 25.52
CA GLY A 360 36.44 -6.44 26.26
C GLY A 360 37.37 -5.31 26.66
N PHE A 361 38.39 -5.64 27.43
CA PHE A 361 39.42 -4.69 27.85
C PHE A 361 40.76 -5.39 28.12
N GLN A 362 41.83 -4.60 28.10
CA GLN A 362 43.17 -5.03 28.46
C GLN A 362 43.77 -4.09 29.50
N LEU A 363 44.26 -4.68 30.60
CA LEU A 363 45.04 -4.00 31.64
C LEU A 363 46.52 -4.30 31.37
N GLU A 364 47.26 -3.28 30.95
CA GLU A 364 48.71 -3.34 30.72
C GLU A 364 49.45 -2.87 31.97
N VAL A 365 50.35 -3.70 32.50
CA VAL A 365 51.18 -3.31 33.65
C VAL A 365 52.42 -2.57 33.15
N HIS A 366 52.61 -1.33 33.63
CA HIS A 366 53.79 -0.52 33.30
C HIS A 366 54.89 -0.64 34.34
N SER A 367 54.53 -0.67 35.64
CA SER A 367 55.49 -0.83 36.74
C SER A 367 54.90 -1.59 37.92
N TRP A 368 55.75 -2.19 38.75
CA TRP A 368 55.35 -3.04 39.88
C TRP A 368 56.20 -2.81 41.14
N TYR A 369 55.71 -3.34 42.25
CA TYR A 369 56.38 -3.46 43.54
C TYR A 369 57.02 -4.84 43.66
N GLY A 370 58.16 -4.94 44.37
CA GLY A 370 58.85 -6.22 44.57
C GLY A 370 59.41 -6.84 43.29
N ASP A 371 59.51 -8.16 43.27
CA ASP A 371 60.13 -8.92 42.17
C ASP A 371 59.24 -9.04 40.92
N GLY A 372 57.93 -8.76 41.01
CA GLY A 372 56.99 -8.90 39.89
C GLY A 372 55.62 -8.29 40.18
N ALA A 373 54.80 -8.11 39.15
CA ALA A 373 53.44 -7.60 39.30
C ALA A 373 52.43 -8.70 39.60
N GLY A 374 51.26 -8.29 40.07
CA GLY A 374 50.12 -9.18 40.24
C GLY A 374 48.91 -8.46 40.79
N LEU A 375 47.80 -9.19 40.84
CA LEU A 375 46.53 -8.74 41.38
C LEU A 375 45.90 -9.90 42.17
N ASN A 376 45.01 -9.57 43.11
CA ASN A 376 44.23 -10.55 43.86
C ASN A 376 42.72 -10.30 43.76
N GLY A 377 42.28 -9.53 42.76
CA GLY A 377 40.87 -9.30 42.49
C GLY A 377 40.63 -8.26 41.40
N ILE A 378 39.61 -8.48 40.58
CA ILE A 378 39.12 -7.51 39.59
C ILE A 378 37.59 -7.58 39.49
N GLN A 379 36.93 -6.42 39.49
CA GLN A 379 35.48 -6.34 39.34
C GLN A 379 35.10 -5.14 38.47
N LEU A 380 34.21 -5.38 37.50
CA LEU A 380 33.71 -4.38 36.57
C LEU A 380 32.21 -4.18 36.77
N VAL A 381 31.76 -2.93 36.74
CA VAL A 381 30.39 -2.55 37.13
C VAL A 381 29.80 -1.57 36.12
N GLN A 382 28.49 -1.66 35.90
CA GLN A 382 27.68 -0.72 35.12
C GLN A 382 26.45 -0.26 35.91
N ASN A 383 25.84 0.88 35.51
CA ASN A 383 24.68 1.42 36.23
C ASN A 383 23.33 0.86 35.74
N ASP A 384 23.28 0.36 34.52
CA ASP A 384 22.06 -0.22 33.93
C ASP A 384 21.93 -1.70 34.34
N ILE A 385 20.70 -2.15 34.64
CA ILE A 385 20.43 -3.56 34.90
C ILE A 385 20.00 -4.23 33.60
N PHE A 386 20.74 -5.23 33.14
CA PHE A 386 20.38 -6.04 31.97
C PHE A 386 20.02 -7.47 32.36
N ALA A 387 19.10 -8.06 31.60
CA ALA A 387 18.91 -9.50 31.54
C ALA A 387 19.05 -9.95 30.08
N TYR A 388 20.06 -10.75 29.81
CA TYR A 388 20.37 -11.34 28.51
C TYR A 388 19.68 -12.69 28.36
N ALA A 389 19.27 -13.02 27.14
CA ALA A 389 18.63 -14.29 26.79
C ALA A 389 19.59 -15.48 26.98
N ILE A 390 20.89 -15.22 26.74
CA ILE A 390 21.99 -16.14 27.02
C ILE A 390 22.47 -15.90 28.45
N ASN A 391 22.25 -16.89 29.33
CA ASN A 391 22.58 -16.78 30.74
C ASN A 391 24.07 -16.55 31.03
N ASP A 392 24.95 -16.95 30.11
CA ASP A 392 26.39 -16.72 30.26
C ASP A 392 26.76 -15.23 30.36
N PHE A 393 25.90 -14.32 29.89
CA PHE A 393 26.16 -12.88 29.86
C PHE A 393 25.57 -12.15 31.07
N ASN A 394 24.67 -12.79 31.81
CA ASN A 394 24.11 -12.27 33.05
C ASN A 394 25.12 -12.34 34.20
N GLU A 395 24.81 -11.72 35.34
CA GLU A 395 25.73 -11.61 36.48
C GLU A 395 26.39 -12.93 36.91
N PRO A 396 27.67 -12.89 37.34
CA PRO A 396 28.44 -14.11 37.60
C PRO A 396 27.92 -14.89 38.81
N THR A 397 27.87 -16.20 38.66
CA THR A 397 27.42 -17.13 39.72
C THR A 397 28.32 -17.10 40.97
N CYS A 398 29.59 -16.69 40.81
CA CYS A 398 30.58 -16.62 41.88
C CYS A 398 30.54 -15.34 42.74
N ALA A 399 29.63 -14.40 42.47
CA ALA A 399 29.54 -13.14 43.22
C ALA A 399 28.54 -13.16 44.40
N ASP A 400 28.04 -14.34 44.79
CA ASP A 400 27.08 -14.55 45.91
C ASP A 400 25.87 -13.59 45.88
N LEU A 401 25.35 -13.30 44.68
CA LEU A 401 24.19 -12.44 44.50
C LEU A 401 22.90 -13.17 44.88
N LYS A 402 22.06 -12.50 45.68
CA LYS A 402 20.78 -13.07 46.13
C LYS A 402 19.78 -13.22 44.98
N TYR A 403 19.76 -12.25 44.07
CA TYR A 403 18.78 -12.19 43.00
C TYR A 403 19.36 -11.82 41.61
N PRO A 404 20.40 -12.54 41.11
CA PRO A 404 21.06 -12.18 39.86
C PRO A 404 20.08 -12.16 38.68
N SER A 405 20.39 -11.33 37.67
CA SER A 405 19.70 -11.38 36.38
C SER A 405 19.80 -12.78 35.78
N LYS A 406 18.73 -13.26 35.15
CA LYS A 406 18.71 -14.54 34.44
C LYS A 406 17.62 -14.57 33.35
N ALA A 407 17.67 -15.58 32.49
CA ALA A 407 16.62 -15.88 31.53
C ALA A 407 16.24 -17.37 31.55
N THR A 408 14.97 -17.66 31.31
CA THR A 408 14.43 -19.02 31.14
C THR A 408 13.90 -19.17 29.72
N GLN A 409 14.31 -20.25 29.03
CA GLN A 409 13.97 -20.51 27.64
C GLN A 409 13.02 -21.70 27.55
N THR A 410 11.94 -21.58 26.78
CA THR A 410 11.00 -22.66 26.45
C THR A 410 10.93 -22.77 24.94
N GLY A 411 10.92 -24.00 24.41
CA GLY A 411 11.02 -24.27 22.97
C GLY A 411 12.46 -24.48 22.49
N SER A 412 12.62 -24.59 21.16
CA SER A 412 13.90 -24.90 20.52
C SER A 412 14.66 -23.63 20.13
N TRP A 413 15.59 -23.18 20.97
CA TRP A 413 16.45 -22.02 20.72
C TRP A 413 17.88 -22.44 20.39
N THR A 414 18.52 -21.71 19.47
CA THR A 414 19.95 -21.86 19.14
C THR A 414 20.68 -20.53 19.25
N THR A 415 21.95 -20.56 19.63
CA THR A 415 22.79 -19.35 19.70
C THR A 415 23.27 -18.94 18.31
N THR A 416 23.13 -17.65 18.00
CA THR A 416 23.63 -16.98 16.80
C THR A 416 24.72 -15.99 17.20
N GLU A 417 25.85 -16.02 16.49
CA GLU A 417 26.98 -15.12 16.74
C GLU A 417 26.58 -13.66 16.49
N SER A 418 27.18 -12.73 17.25
CA SER A 418 26.76 -11.33 17.22
C SER A 418 26.86 -10.67 15.84
N GLY A 419 27.81 -11.07 14.99
CA GLY A 419 28.08 -10.35 13.74
C GLY A 419 28.33 -8.86 14.00
N GLN A 420 27.48 -8.01 13.41
CA GLN A 420 27.47 -6.56 13.62
C GLN A 420 26.70 -6.14 14.90
N SER A 421 25.91 -7.02 15.51
CA SER A 421 25.21 -6.75 16.77
C SER A 421 26.13 -6.61 17.97
N GLN A 422 25.58 -6.02 19.04
CA GLN A 422 26.29 -5.85 20.31
C GLN A 422 26.60 -7.15 21.06
N SER A 423 25.80 -8.20 20.92
CA SER A 423 26.01 -9.49 21.60
C SER A 423 25.52 -10.65 20.77
N ASP A 424 26.03 -11.85 21.05
CA ASP A 424 25.37 -13.07 20.59
C ASP A 424 23.92 -13.08 21.10
N TYR A 425 23.04 -13.77 20.39
CA TYR A 425 21.61 -13.82 20.69
C TYR A 425 21.01 -15.20 20.37
N LEU A 426 19.78 -15.44 20.79
CA LEU A 426 19.07 -16.67 20.48
C LEU A 426 18.19 -16.50 19.25
N THR A 427 18.08 -17.56 18.45
CA THR A 427 17.19 -17.66 17.29
C THR A 427 16.33 -18.92 17.40
N ALA A 428 15.06 -18.83 17.00
CA ALA A 428 14.12 -19.96 16.89
C ALA A 428 13.32 -19.87 15.58
N ASN A 429 13.08 -21.03 14.95
CA ASN A 429 12.21 -21.16 13.78
C ASN A 429 10.83 -21.64 14.23
N ILE A 430 9.79 -20.88 13.89
CA ILE A 430 8.42 -21.01 14.39
C ILE A 430 7.48 -21.31 13.24
N ASN A 431 6.50 -22.17 13.49
CA ASN A 431 5.31 -22.33 12.66
C ASN A 431 4.06 -22.20 13.55
N ASP A 432 2.87 -22.21 12.97
CA ASP A 432 1.62 -21.99 13.71
C ASP A 432 1.40 -22.98 14.88
N SER A 433 1.97 -24.20 14.80
CA SER A 433 1.85 -25.20 15.86
C SER A 433 2.84 -25.03 17.01
N THR A 434 3.95 -24.32 16.81
CA THR A 434 5.01 -24.13 17.82
C THR A 434 5.03 -22.73 18.44
N ALA A 435 4.22 -21.81 17.91
CA ALA A 435 4.16 -20.42 18.36
C ALA A 435 3.76 -20.29 19.85
N SER A 436 2.80 -21.08 20.33
CA SER A 436 2.33 -21.04 21.72
C SER A 436 3.31 -21.62 22.74
N ASP A 437 4.23 -22.48 22.29
CA ASP A 437 5.10 -23.29 23.15
C ASP A 437 6.54 -22.75 23.21
N THR A 438 6.79 -21.61 22.55
CA THR A 438 8.12 -21.00 22.46
C THR A 438 8.14 -19.65 23.18
N SER A 439 9.08 -19.47 24.12
CA SER A 439 9.19 -18.21 24.88
C SER A 439 10.58 -17.99 25.47
N VAL A 440 10.94 -16.73 25.72
CA VAL A 440 12.06 -16.35 26.60
C VAL A 440 11.55 -15.44 27.71
N VAL A 441 11.76 -15.84 28.97
CA VAL A 441 11.42 -15.06 30.17
C VAL A 441 12.69 -14.47 30.75
N PHE A 442 12.78 -13.16 30.81
CA PHE A 442 13.89 -12.40 31.40
C PHE A 442 13.53 -11.96 32.82
N GLU A 443 14.40 -12.22 33.80
CA GLU A 443 14.25 -11.84 35.20
C GLU A 443 15.46 -11.01 35.65
N PRO A 444 15.42 -9.66 35.61
CA PRO A 444 16.52 -8.79 36.03
C PRO A 444 16.79 -8.74 37.55
N ASP A 445 18.01 -8.36 37.94
CA ASP A 445 18.38 -7.99 39.32
C ASP A 445 18.04 -6.51 39.63
N VAL A 446 16.74 -6.20 39.75
CA VAL A 446 16.29 -4.85 40.16
C VAL A 446 16.55 -4.64 41.65
N LYS A 447 17.55 -3.82 41.98
CA LYS A 447 18.07 -3.70 43.37
C LYS A 447 17.26 -2.79 44.28
N GLN A 448 16.44 -1.91 43.73
CA GLN A 448 15.60 -0.97 44.48
C GLN A 448 14.35 -0.63 43.69
N SER A 449 13.24 -0.33 44.37
CA SER A 449 12.03 0.15 43.71
C SER A 449 12.20 1.59 43.23
N GLY A 450 11.56 1.90 42.11
CA GLY A 450 11.68 3.22 41.46
C GLY A 450 10.93 3.25 40.14
N ASN A 451 10.91 4.40 39.49
CA ASN A 451 10.50 4.50 38.10
C ASN A 451 11.67 4.04 37.21
N TYR A 452 11.39 3.10 36.31
CA TYR A 452 12.35 2.56 35.35
C TYR A 452 11.81 2.68 33.93
N SER A 453 12.71 2.81 32.95
CA SER A 453 12.46 2.50 31.54
C SER A 453 12.91 1.06 31.27
N VAL A 454 11.97 0.23 30.82
CA VAL A 454 12.18 -1.18 30.45
C VAL A 454 12.27 -1.28 28.93
N VAL A 455 13.45 -1.63 28.44
CA VAL A 455 13.80 -1.61 27.01
C VAL A 455 14.12 -3.03 26.52
N VAL A 456 13.58 -3.41 25.36
CA VAL A 456 13.81 -4.69 24.70
C VAL A 456 14.70 -4.46 23.48
N TYR A 457 15.79 -5.23 23.33
CA TYR A 457 16.71 -5.11 22.20
C TYR A 457 16.47 -6.22 21.17
N THR A 458 16.38 -5.83 19.90
CA THR A 458 16.21 -6.73 18.76
C THR A 458 17.41 -6.63 17.81
N PRO A 459 18.18 -7.72 17.62
CA PRO A 459 19.26 -7.80 16.64
C PRO A 459 18.80 -7.56 15.20
N GLY A 460 19.66 -6.95 14.38
CA GLY A 460 19.43 -6.78 12.93
C GLY A 460 19.45 -8.10 12.17
N CYS A 461 18.62 -8.20 11.11
CA CYS A 461 18.48 -9.40 10.28
C CYS A 461 19.43 -9.46 9.08
N THR A 462 20.15 -8.38 8.77
CA THR A 462 21.05 -8.34 7.59
C THR A 462 22.23 -9.29 7.76
N GLN A 463 22.78 -9.34 8.98
CA GLN A 463 23.99 -10.08 9.30
C GLN A 463 23.81 -11.61 9.32
N ASP A 464 22.60 -12.10 9.58
CA ASP A 464 22.27 -13.53 9.62
C ASP A 464 21.42 -13.97 8.41
N GLY A 465 21.10 -13.05 7.49
CA GLY A 465 20.39 -13.32 6.24
C GLY A 465 18.91 -13.69 6.42
N THR A 466 18.30 -13.32 7.55
CA THR A 466 16.94 -13.77 7.91
C THR A 466 15.82 -12.75 7.63
N CYS A 467 16.11 -11.59 7.03
CA CYS A 467 15.14 -10.49 6.89
C CYS A 467 13.82 -10.88 6.21
N GLY A 468 13.85 -11.79 5.24
CA GLY A 468 12.67 -12.26 4.52
C GLY A 468 11.76 -13.22 5.31
N SER A 469 12.24 -13.73 6.45
CA SER A 469 11.51 -14.70 7.28
C SER A 469 11.30 -14.23 8.72
N ARG A 470 11.71 -13.01 9.09
CA ARG A 470 11.53 -12.50 10.46
C ARG A 470 10.05 -12.29 10.79
N GLY A 471 9.64 -12.78 11.96
CA GLY A 471 8.27 -12.65 12.45
C GLY A 471 8.08 -11.54 13.48
N VAL A 472 6.91 -11.57 14.09
CA VAL A 472 6.42 -10.66 15.11
C VAL A 472 6.35 -11.38 16.46
N VAL A 473 6.74 -10.69 17.53
CA VAL A 473 6.64 -11.18 18.91
C VAL A 473 5.68 -10.33 19.72
N ASN A 474 4.93 -10.96 20.61
CA ASN A 474 4.27 -10.28 21.72
C ASN A 474 5.20 -10.32 22.94
N VAL A 475 5.49 -9.15 23.50
CA VAL A 475 6.31 -9.01 24.71
C VAL A 475 5.44 -8.52 25.84
N THR A 476 5.40 -9.27 26.94
CA THR A 476 4.61 -8.95 28.14
C THR A 476 5.52 -8.67 29.34
N ALA A 477 5.10 -7.81 30.26
CA ALA A 477 5.86 -7.50 31.48
C ALA A 477 5.02 -7.68 32.75
N THR A 478 5.65 -8.19 33.81
CA THR A 478 5.15 -8.16 35.18
C THR A 478 6.15 -7.40 36.04
N LEU A 479 5.78 -6.19 36.48
CA LEU A 479 6.74 -5.24 37.07
C LEU A 479 6.42 -4.85 38.52
N LYS A 480 5.22 -5.19 39.01
CA LYS A 480 4.74 -4.90 40.37
C LYS A 480 4.21 -6.16 41.05
N SER A 481 4.46 -6.29 42.35
CA SER A 481 4.10 -7.41 43.22
C SER A 481 2.59 -7.62 43.39
N ASN A 482 1.79 -6.58 43.19
CA ASN A 482 0.34 -6.54 43.42
C ASN A 482 -0.49 -6.35 42.12
N SER A 483 0.06 -6.70 40.96
CA SER A 483 -0.50 -6.45 39.63
C SER A 483 -1.70 -7.32 39.20
N LYS A 484 -2.37 -8.04 40.10
CA LYS A 484 -3.52 -8.92 39.78
C LYS A 484 -4.78 -8.20 39.26
N SER A 485 -4.78 -6.87 39.17
CA SER A 485 -5.92 -6.05 38.75
C SER A 485 -5.56 -4.87 37.84
N ALA A 486 -4.37 -4.85 37.24
CA ALA A 486 -3.98 -3.87 36.23
C ALA A 486 -4.01 -4.49 34.81
N GLU A 487 -4.32 -3.68 33.79
CA GLU A 487 -4.20 -4.06 32.38
C GLU A 487 -2.80 -4.66 32.09
N PRO A 488 -2.70 -5.72 31.26
CA PRO A 488 -1.42 -6.36 30.97
C PRO A 488 -0.48 -5.39 30.25
N ILE A 489 0.71 -5.17 30.81
CA ILE A 489 1.79 -4.44 30.12
C ILE A 489 2.27 -5.33 28.99
N GLN A 490 1.92 -4.99 27.76
CA GLN A 490 2.31 -5.75 26.58
C GLN A 490 2.54 -4.88 25.36
N MET A 491 3.40 -5.34 24.46
CA MET A 491 3.74 -4.68 23.20
C MET A 491 4.05 -5.72 22.14
N THR A 492 3.52 -5.50 20.94
CA THR A 492 3.85 -6.29 19.75
C THR A 492 5.06 -5.68 19.03
N ILE A 493 6.10 -6.47 18.77
CA ILE A 493 7.36 -6.04 18.15
C ILE A 493 7.62 -6.84 16.88
N HIS A 494 7.73 -6.16 15.74
CA HIS A 494 8.21 -6.73 14.48
C HIS A 494 9.74 -6.82 14.50
N GLN A 495 10.32 -7.96 14.11
CA GLN A 495 11.77 -8.20 14.16
C GLN A 495 12.45 -8.16 12.78
N THR A 496 11.81 -7.51 11.80
CA THR A 496 12.26 -7.38 10.40
C THR A 496 13.29 -6.27 10.17
N ASN A 497 13.78 -5.63 11.24
CA ASN A 497 14.75 -4.54 11.19
C ASN A 497 16.09 -4.98 10.59
N LEU A 498 16.60 -4.18 9.63
CA LEU A 498 17.85 -4.49 8.94
C LEU A 498 19.06 -4.44 9.88
N ASN A 499 19.06 -3.47 10.80
CA ASN A 499 20.11 -3.22 11.79
C ASN A 499 19.56 -3.36 13.22
N ASP A 500 20.43 -3.44 14.23
CA ASP A 500 20.03 -3.51 15.65
C ASP A 500 19.07 -2.37 16.02
N LYS A 501 17.99 -2.71 16.71
CA LYS A 501 17.05 -1.75 17.26
C LYS A 501 16.71 -2.04 18.71
N TYR A 502 15.99 -1.12 19.34
CA TYR A 502 15.35 -1.35 20.62
C TYR A 502 13.95 -0.75 20.65
N ASP A 503 13.10 -1.32 21.49
CA ASP A 503 11.72 -0.89 21.72
C ASP A 503 11.49 -0.77 23.23
N THR A 504 10.89 0.32 23.70
CA THR A 504 10.61 0.54 25.13
C THR A 504 9.25 -0.05 25.50
N LEU A 505 9.27 -1.10 26.30
CA LEU A 505 8.09 -1.85 26.72
C LEU A 505 7.28 -1.14 27.81
N TYR A 506 7.97 -0.47 28.73
CA TYR A 506 7.33 0.19 29.87
C TYR A 506 8.18 1.33 30.41
N THR A 507 7.53 2.41 30.83
CA THR A 507 8.12 3.47 31.64
C THR A 507 7.23 3.70 32.85
N GLY A 508 7.78 3.59 34.06
CA GLY A 508 7.04 3.79 35.29
C GLY A 508 7.56 2.93 36.44
N HIS A 509 6.77 2.82 37.51
CA HIS A 509 7.22 2.16 38.73
C HIS A 509 7.47 0.65 38.58
N VAL A 510 8.63 0.19 39.02
CA VAL A 510 9.06 -1.21 39.08
C VAL A 510 9.49 -1.54 40.51
N ASP A 511 8.97 -2.64 41.05
CA ASP A 511 9.34 -3.14 42.38
C ASP A 511 10.72 -3.81 42.35
N SER A 512 11.49 -3.69 43.44
CA SER A 512 12.75 -4.43 43.59
C SER A 512 12.56 -5.94 43.64
N SER A 513 13.55 -6.68 43.15
CA SER A 513 13.63 -8.14 43.27
C SER A 513 13.78 -8.58 44.72
N ASP A 514 12.84 -9.38 45.22
CA ASP A 514 12.88 -9.97 46.54
C ASP A 514 12.46 -11.46 46.57
N GLY A 515 12.21 -12.02 47.76
CA GLY A 515 11.89 -13.45 47.90
C GLY A 515 10.46 -13.81 47.51
N SER A 516 9.60 -12.80 47.35
CA SER A 516 8.18 -12.91 47.02
C SER A 516 7.86 -12.47 45.59
N PHE A 517 8.66 -11.55 45.03
CA PHE A 517 8.43 -10.97 43.72
C PHE A 517 9.73 -10.72 42.95
N ARG A 518 9.68 -10.96 41.65
CA ARG A 518 10.72 -10.54 40.69
C ARG A 518 10.05 -9.91 39.47
N PRO A 519 10.50 -8.73 39.04
CA PRO A 519 10.13 -8.20 37.73
C PRO A 519 10.50 -9.21 36.64
N SER A 520 9.63 -9.37 35.65
CA SER A 520 9.89 -10.26 34.53
C SER A 520 9.36 -9.70 33.22
N VAL A 521 10.09 -9.95 32.12
CA VAL A 521 9.66 -9.66 30.75
C VAL A 521 9.60 -10.97 29.99
N THR A 522 8.51 -11.27 29.30
CA THR A 522 8.32 -12.50 28.53
C THR A 522 8.14 -12.17 27.06
N LEU A 523 9.00 -12.74 26.21
CA LEU A 523 8.93 -12.64 24.75
C LEU A 523 8.33 -13.94 24.20
N THR A 524 7.26 -13.82 23.43
CA THR A 524 6.51 -14.93 22.80
C THR A 524 6.21 -14.63 21.33
N PRO A 525 6.31 -15.59 20.40
CA PRO A 525 5.85 -15.38 19.01
C PRO A 525 4.34 -15.11 18.94
N VAL A 526 3.91 -14.25 18.02
CA VAL A 526 2.47 -14.11 17.68
C VAL A 526 2.01 -15.33 16.86
N ALA A 527 0.83 -15.86 17.12
CA ALA A 527 0.30 -17.00 16.35
C ALA A 527 -0.28 -16.57 14.98
N GLY A 528 -0.34 -17.48 14.01
CA GLY A 528 -0.98 -17.23 12.70
C GLY A 528 -0.11 -16.47 11.70
N GLN A 529 1.22 -16.51 11.87
CA GLN A 529 2.18 -15.82 11.00
C GLN A 529 2.75 -16.70 9.89
N GLY A 530 2.42 -17.99 9.86
CA GLY A 530 3.09 -18.96 9.00
C GLY A 530 4.50 -19.32 9.52
N ASP A 531 5.40 -19.68 8.61
CA ASP A 531 6.78 -20.06 8.94
C ASP A 531 7.65 -18.81 9.13
N VAL A 532 8.06 -18.53 10.37
CA VAL A 532 8.83 -17.33 10.73
C VAL A 532 10.03 -17.62 11.63
N THR A 533 11.01 -16.71 11.60
CA THR A 533 12.21 -16.71 12.45
C THR A 533 12.07 -15.65 13.52
N ILE A 534 12.30 -16.01 14.78
CA ILE A 534 12.21 -15.12 15.95
C ILE A 534 13.56 -15.10 16.67
N VAL A 535 13.93 -13.94 17.21
CA VAL A 535 15.16 -13.76 17.99
C VAL A 535 14.92 -13.18 19.38
N ALA A 536 15.85 -13.45 20.29
CA ALA A 536 15.88 -12.88 21.63
C ALA A 536 17.31 -12.52 22.03
N SER A 537 17.55 -11.24 22.38
CA SER A 537 18.88 -10.74 22.78
C SER A 537 18.94 -10.37 24.26
N ARG A 538 18.36 -9.23 24.66
CA ARG A 538 18.40 -8.74 26.05
C ARG A 538 17.29 -7.73 26.34
N VAL A 539 16.99 -7.57 27.62
CA VAL A 539 16.19 -6.47 28.16
C VAL A 539 17.02 -5.61 29.11
N LYS A 540 16.75 -4.32 29.16
CA LYS A 540 17.40 -3.34 30.03
C LYS A 540 16.37 -2.67 30.92
N PHE A 541 16.72 -2.51 32.19
CA PHE A 541 15.98 -1.77 33.19
C PHE A 541 16.82 -0.54 33.57
N ALA A 542 16.49 0.59 32.95
CA ALA A 542 17.17 1.87 33.19
C ALA A 542 16.43 2.60 34.31
N LEU A 543 17.08 2.80 35.46
CA LEU A 543 16.47 3.56 36.55
C LEU A 543 16.33 5.03 36.13
N ILE A 544 15.11 5.53 36.18
CA ILE A 544 14.76 6.95 35.97
C ILE A 544 14.80 7.69 37.30
N ARG A 545 14.07 7.19 38.30
CA ARG A 545 13.93 7.82 39.63
C ARG A 545 13.77 6.75 40.71
N ALA A 546 14.47 6.88 41.83
CA ALA A 546 14.25 6.00 42.99
C ALA A 546 13.03 6.50 43.80
N SER A 547 12.27 5.61 44.41
CA SER A 547 11.03 5.97 45.13
C SER A 547 11.22 6.81 46.40
N GLU A 548 12.45 7.04 46.87
CA GLU A 548 12.75 7.97 47.95
C GLU A 548 13.36 9.28 47.40
N GLY A 549 12.50 10.29 47.27
CA GLY A 549 12.87 11.67 46.96
C GLY A 549 11.97 12.28 45.90
N LEU A 550 11.47 13.49 46.19
CA LEU A 550 11.24 14.65 45.29
C LEU A 550 9.86 15.29 45.50
N ASP A 551 9.86 16.41 46.22
CA ASP A 551 8.86 17.48 46.13
C ASP A 551 9.29 18.42 44.97
N GLY A 552 8.42 18.67 43.98
CA GLY A 552 8.57 19.78 43.00
C GLY A 552 8.85 19.44 41.52
N GLU A 553 8.34 18.34 40.98
CA GLU A 553 8.66 17.84 39.62
C GLU A 553 7.54 18.04 38.59
N LEU A 554 7.86 18.11 37.28
CA LEU A 554 6.92 18.24 36.15
C LEU A 554 5.97 17.02 36.08
N ASN A 555 4.95 17.06 35.23
CA ASN A 555 4.09 15.91 34.96
C ASN A 555 3.50 15.99 33.54
N GLY A 556 4.17 15.34 32.58
CA GLY A 556 3.74 15.16 31.19
C GLY A 556 3.79 16.39 30.27
N LEU A 557 3.84 17.61 30.82
CA LEU A 557 3.89 18.88 30.08
C LEU A 557 5.11 19.72 30.48
N TYR A 558 5.77 20.31 29.47
CA TYR A 558 6.83 21.29 29.67
C TYR A 558 6.75 22.44 28.67
N ASP A 559 6.89 23.66 29.18
CA ASP A 559 6.97 24.90 28.43
C ASP A 559 8.41 25.40 28.31
N PHE A 560 8.90 25.47 27.08
CA PHE A 560 10.26 25.87 26.75
C PHE A 560 10.29 27.19 25.98
N ASP A 561 11.05 28.15 26.47
CA ASP A 561 11.45 29.36 25.74
C ASP A 561 12.76 29.11 24.97
N PRO A 562 12.74 29.09 23.61
CA PRO A 562 13.93 28.91 22.79
C PRO A 562 15.03 29.94 22.99
N SER A 563 14.71 31.12 23.53
CA SER A 563 15.67 32.19 23.80
C SER A 563 16.38 32.05 25.15
N ALA A 564 15.92 31.12 26.01
CA ALA A 564 16.49 30.89 27.33
C ALA A 564 17.93 30.35 27.23
N LYS A 565 18.83 30.94 28.04
CA LYS A 565 20.23 30.52 28.15
C LYS A 565 20.49 29.55 29.31
N THR A 566 19.56 29.48 30.25
CA THR A 566 19.65 28.70 31.47
C THR A 566 18.28 28.16 31.82
N THR A 567 18.24 27.03 32.51
CA THR A 567 16.99 26.38 32.90
C THR A 567 16.47 26.92 34.22
N SER A 568 15.19 27.30 34.26
CA SER A 568 14.51 27.66 35.50
C SER A 568 14.30 26.42 36.37
N SER A 569 14.50 26.55 37.68
CA SER A 569 14.16 25.51 38.68
C SER A 569 12.75 25.68 39.23
N ASN A 570 12.03 26.73 38.83
CA ASN A 570 10.65 27.00 39.27
C ASN A 570 9.65 26.65 38.18
N PHE A 571 9.14 25.42 38.19
CA PHE A 571 8.18 24.96 37.20
C PHE A 571 6.77 25.55 37.37
N THR A 572 6.47 26.24 38.46
CA THR A 572 5.13 26.81 38.69
C THR A 572 4.87 28.13 37.94
N GLU A 573 5.88 28.71 37.30
CA GLU A 573 5.75 30.01 36.59
C GLU A 573 4.95 29.91 35.29
N SER A 574 5.09 28.80 34.54
CA SER A 574 4.34 28.57 33.32
C SER A 574 2.96 27.96 33.60
N ALA A 575 1.92 28.48 32.94
CA ALA A 575 0.58 27.90 32.98
C ALA A 575 0.52 26.46 32.47
N VAL A 576 1.34 26.13 31.47
CA VAL A 576 1.43 24.78 30.89
C VAL A 576 2.06 23.81 31.88
N ASN A 577 3.15 24.21 32.54
CA ASN A 577 3.77 23.39 33.57
C ASN A 577 2.79 23.19 34.74
N ARG A 578 2.12 24.27 35.21
CA ARG A 578 1.06 24.17 36.22
C ARG A 578 -0.08 23.25 35.81
N ALA A 579 -0.47 23.24 34.53
CA ALA A 579 -1.49 22.34 34.01
C ALA A 579 -1.07 20.87 34.15
N GLY A 580 0.20 20.54 33.86
CA GLY A 580 0.75 19.21 34.10
C GLY A 580 0.72 18.84 35.59
N LEU A 581 1.17 19.76 36.46
CA LEU A 581 1.17 19.57 37.92
C LEU A 581 -0.22 19.38 38.55
N GLN A 582 -1.30 19.73 37.84
CA GLN A 582 -2.68 19.51 38.28
C GLN A 582 -3.21 18.11 37.96
N LEU A 583 -2.49 17.35 37.12
CA LEU A 583 -2.83 15.98 36.77
C LEU A 583 -2.40 15.02 37.88
N ASP A 584 -3.10 13.89 37.96
CA ASP A 584 -2.69 12.78 38.80
C ASP A 584 -1.31 12.24 38.33
N GLU A 585 -0.62 11.51 39.21
CA GLU A 585 0.71 10.94 38.90
C GLU A 585 0.70 10.06 37.64
N ASP A 586 1.85 9.94 36.97
CA ASP A 586 2.06 9.17 35.74
C ASP A 586 1.23 9.65 34.52
N ALA A 587 0.94 10.95 34.42
CA ALA A 587 0.21 11.50 33.29
C ALA A 587 0.99 11.36 31.97
N THR A 588 0.35 10.81 30.93
CA THR A 588 0.93 10.68 29.59
C THR A 588 0.20 11.57 28.60
N ILE A 589 0.90 12.51 27.98
CA ILE A 589 0.35 13.41 26.94
C ILE A 589 0.70 12.88 25.55
N ARG A 590 -0.28 12.41 24.79
CA ARG A 590 -0.08 11.80 23.46
C ARG A 590 -0.17 12.80 22.32
N SER A 591 -1.04 13.80 22.43
CA SER A 591 -1.33 14.73 21.35
C SER A 591 -1.59 16.14 21.89
N LEU A 592 -1.03 17.14 21.21
CA LEU A 592 -1.24 18.55 21.45
C LEU A 592 -1.87 19.19 20.21
N ALA A 593 -2.84 20.07 20.42
CA ALA A 593 -3.45 20.87 19.36
C ALA A 593 -3.68 22.31 19.84
N ILE A 594 -3.74 23.26 18.91
CA ILE A 594 -4.06 24.66 19.22
C ILE A 594 -5.12 25.19 18.26
N HIS A 595 -6.06 25.96 18.79
CA HIS A 595 -7.07 26.68 18.02
C HIS A 595 -7.42 27.98 18.74
N ASP A 596 -7.38 29.12 18.03
CA ASP A 596 -7.68 30.46 18.56
C ASP A 596 -6.99 30.79 19.91
N GLY A 597 -5.71 30.41 20.03
CA GLY A 597 -4.90 30.64 21.23
C GLY A 597 -5.27 29.79 22.45
N VAL A 598 -6.11 28.76 22.27
CA VAL A 598 -6.42 27.75 23.29
C VAL A 598 -5.69 26.46 22.93
N MET A 599 -4.86 25.98 23.86
CA MET A 599 -4.17 24.70 23.75
C MET A 599 -5.07 23.58 24.25
N TYR A 600 -5.07 22.46 23.53
CA TYR A 600 -5.72 21.22 23.92
C TYR A 600 -4.66 20.14 24.07
N ALA A 601 -4.70 19.40 25.18
CA ALA A 601 -3.83 18.24 25.40
C ALA A 601 -4.71 17.00 25.59
N GLY A 602 -4.41 15.96 24.82
CA GLY A 602 -5.06 14.66 24.87
C GLY A 602 -4.06 13.56 25.21
N GLY A 603 -4.47 12.58 25.99
CA GLY A 603 -3.61 11.48 26.40
C GLY A 603 -4.29 10.53 27.38
N ASN A 604 -3.48 9.88 28.21
CA ASN A 604 -3.93 9.05 29.31
C ASN A 604 -3.58 9.76 30.62
N PHE A 605 -4.56 10.44 31.20
CA PHE A 605 -4.41 11.18 32.45
C PHE A 605 -5.77 11.48 33.07
N SER A 606 -5.77 11.78 34.36
CA SER A 606 -6.94 12.28 35.08
C SER A 606 -6.60 13.42 36.01
N SER A 607 -7.63 14.12 36.44
CA SER A 607 -7.61 15.06 37.56
C SER A 607 -8.93 15.00 38.31
N SER A 608 -9.05 15.76 39.40
CA SER A 608 -10.32 15.91 40.13
C SER A 608 -11.47 16.48 39.29
N GLY A 609 -11.20 17.15 38.16
CA GLY A 609 -12.21 17.83 37.34
C GLY A 609 -12.38 17.32 35.91
N PHE A 610 -11.44 16.53 35.38
CA PHE A 610 -11.47 16.08 33.98
C PHE A 610 -10.62 14.84 33.72
N LYS A 611 -10.86 14.16 32.59
CA LYS A 611 -10.14 12.95 32.17
C LYS A 611 -9.75 12.99 30.69
N ASN A 612 -8.53 12.55 30.41
CA ASN A 612 -7.95 12.22 29.10
C ASN A 612 -7.86 13.35 28.07
N ILE A 613 -8.56 14.47 28.28
CA ILE A 613 -8.45 15.68 27.47
C ILE A 613 -8.68 16.93 28.32
N LEU A 614 -7.84 17.93 28.13
CA LEU A 614 -7.91 19.23 28.80
C LEU A 614 -7.77 20.37 27.79
N SER A 615 -8.21 21.56 28.21
CA SER A 615 -7.98 22.82 27.50
C SER A 615 -7.33 23.86 28.41
N LEU A 616 -6.44 24.66 27.84
CA LEU A 616 -5.68 25.70 28.52
C LEU A 616 -5.69 26.99 27.69
N LYS A 617 -6.07 28.11 28.31
CA LYS A 617 -6.12 29.42 27.65
C LYS A 617 -5.27 30.45 28.38
N GLY A 618 -4.15 30.86 27.78
CA GLY A 618 -3.20 31.81 28.37
C GLY A 618 -2.77 31.37 29.79
N GLU A 619 -2.76 32.31 30.74
CA GLU A 619 -2.30 32.08 32.12
C GLU A 619 -3.31 31.39 33.06
N THR A 620 -4.45 30.94 32.53
CA THR A 620 -5.50 30.32 33.35
C THR A 620 -5.15 28.88 33.74
N ASN A 621 -5.89 28.29 34.70
CA ASN A 621 -5.74 26.88 35.03
C ASN A 621 -6.28 25.99 33.91
N ALA A 622 -5.78 24.76 33.83
CA ALA A 622 -6.34 23.75 32.93
C ALA A 622 -7.80 23.47 33.29
N THR A 623 -8.63 23.32 32.27
CA THR A 623 -10.05 23.02 32.42
C THR A 623 -10.44 21.83 31.56
N GLY A 624 -11.35 21.00 32.08
CA GLY A 624 -11.99 19.95 31.30
C GLY A 624 -12.83 20.52 30.18
N LEU A 625 -12.94 19.75 29.10
CA LEU A 625 -14.00 19.96 28.11
C LEU A 625 -15.36 19.60 28.73
N GLN A 626 -16.46 19.94 28.05
CA GLN A 626 -17.80 19.57 28.52
C GLN A 626 -17.87 18.06 28.84
N GLN A 627 -18.76 17.71 29.78
CA GLN A 627 -18.99 16.33 30.21
C GLN A 627 -17.74 15.66 30.86
N GLY A 628 -16.79 16.47 31.32
CA GLY A 628 -15.61 16.03 32.07
C GLY A 628 -14.50 15.42 31.20
N GLY A 629 -14.54 15.60 29.88
CA GLY A 629 -13.61 15.00 28.93
C GLY A 629 -14.08 13.63 28.42
N LEU A 630 -13.16 12.69 28.24
CA LEU A 630 -13.42 11.39 27.61
C LEU A 630 -13.15 10.22 28.57
N ASN A 631 -13.86 9.11 28.40
CA ASN A 631 -13.82 7.99 29.36
C ASN A 631 -12.56 7.10 29.28
N SER A 632 -11.73 7.26 28.25
CA SER A 632 -10.48 6.51 28.03
C SER A 632 -9.46 7.37 27.26
N GLU A 633 -8.28 6.82 27.03
CA GLU A 633 -7.12 7.49 26.41
C GLU A 633 -7.44 8.10 25.03
N VAL A 634 -6.92 9.32 24.83
CA VAL A 634 -6.88 10.00 23.53
C VAL A 634 -5.52 9.77 22.89
N SER A 635 -5.49 9.17 21.70
CA SER A 635 -4.25 8.85 20.98
C SER A 635 -3.83 9.99 20.04
N SER A 636 -4.79 10.64 19.39
CA SER A 636 -4.53 11.62 18.33
C SER A 636 -5.64 12.66 18.24
N MET A 637 -5.24 13.90 17.91
CA MET A 637 -6.15 15.00 17.66
C MET A 637 -5.71 15.78 16.42
N THR A 638 -6.68 16.27 15.65
CA THR A 638 -6.44 17.20 14.53
C THR A 638 -7.52 18.26 14.51
N VAL A 639 -7.13 19.49 14.19
CA VAL A 639 -8.05 20.61 13.99
C VAL A 639 -8.33 20.76 12.50
N LEU A 640 -9.60 20.87 12.13
CA LEU A 640 -10.02 21.28 10.78
C LEU A 640 -11.18 22.27 10.95
N ASP A 641 -10.98 23.49 10.45
CA ASP A 641 -11.89 24.63 10.64
C ASP A 641 -12.20 24.86 12.14
N ASP A 642 -13.48 24.88 12.54
CA ASP A 642 -13.96 25.13 13.91
C ASP A 642 -14.25 23.81 14.69
N ILE A 643 -13.61 22.71 14.28
CA ILE A 643 -13.82 21.37 14.84
C ILE A 643 -12.49 20.70 15.20
N LEU A 644 -12.43 20.17 16.42
CA LEU A 644 -11.39 19.24 16.86
C LEU A 644 -11.85 17.80 16.64
N TYR A 645 -11.20 17.08 15.75
CA TYR A 645 -11.40 15.64 15.57
C TYR A 645 -10.45 14.89 16.49
N VAL A 646 -10.96 13.89 17.20
CA VAL A 646 -10.28 13.16 18.26
C VAL A 646 -10.42 11.66 18.00
N GLY A 647 -9.31 10.93 18.07
CA GLY A 647 -9.28 9.47 17.98
C GLY A 647 -8.57 8.85 19.19
N GLY A 648 -9.04 7.70 19.65
CA GLY A 648 -8.43 7.00 20.77
C GLY A 648 -9.16 5.71 21.17
N ASN A 649 -9.02 5.32 22.44
CA ASN A 649 -9.65 4.13 23.00
C ASN A 649 -10.96 4.44 23.77
N PHE A 650 -11.46 5.67 23.69
CA PHE A 650 -12.70 6.06 24.36
C PHE A 650 -13.93 5.55 23.62
N THR A 651 -15.01 5.34 24.35
CA THR A 651 -16.31 4.97 23.76
C THR A 651 -17.41 5.97 24.10
N ASP A 652 -17.14 6.90 25.02
CA ASP A 652 -18.11 7.81 25.63
C ASP A 652 -17.38 9.03 26.25
N THR A 653 -18.15 10.04 26.67
CA THR A 653 -17.66 11.10 27.55
C THR A 653 -17.39 10.58 28.97
N SER A 654 -16.58 11.31 29.73
CA SER A 654 -16.16 10.93 31.09
C SER A 654 -17.35 10.71 32.04
N ASP A 655 -18.40 11.53 31.92
CA ASP A 655 -19.65 11.42 32.69
C ASP A 655 -20.66 10.38 32.16
N ARG A 656 -20.34 9.71 31.05
CA ARG A 656 -21.18 8.70 30.38
C ARG A 656 -22.52 9.22 29.85
N SER A 657 -22.57 10.48 29.46
CA SER A 657 -23.78 11.10 28.91
C SER A 657 -23.87 11.04 27.38
N ASN A 658 -22.86 10.51 26.67
CA ASN A 658 -22.82 10.42 25.21
C ASN A 658 -22.16 9.11 24.72
N SER A 659 -22.92 8.01 24.77
CA SER A 659 -22.43 6.63 24.53
C SER A 659 -21.99 6.29 23.11
N ASP A 660 -22.09 7.24 22.18
CA ASP A 660 -22.06 6.99 20.75
C ASP A 660 -20.73 7.44 20.11
N LEU A 661 -19.75 7.87 20.90
CA LEU A 661 -18.46 8.36 20.38
C LEU A 661 -17.55 7.26 19.80
N LYS A 662 -17.69 5.99 20.24
CA LYS A 662 -17.05 4.78 19.67
C LYS A 662 -15.70 5.01 18.95
N HIS A 663 -14.66 5.32 19.74
CA HIS A 663 -13.26 5.50 19.35
C HIS A 663 -12.92 6.74 18.52
N VAL A 664 -13.91 7.48 17.99
CA VAL A 664 -13.69 8.68 17.18
C VAL A 664 -14.79 9.73 17.35
N ALA A 665 -14.41 10.96 17.70
CA ALA A 665 -15.35 12.04 18.01
C ALA A 665 -14.94 13.37 17.36
N ALA A 666 -15.93 14.24 17.17
CA ALA A 666 -15.74 15.64 16.81
C ALA A 666 -16.17 16.53 17.98
N TYR A 667 -15.37 17.54 18.31
CA TYR A 667 -15.71 18.57 19.29
C TYR A 667 -15.78 19.92 18.58
N SER A 668 -16.96 20.56 18.62
CA SER A 668 -17.15 21.89 18.05
C SER A 668 -16.71 22.95 19.05
N PHE A 669 -15.78 23.84 18.67
CA PHE A 669 -15.31 24.90 19.57
C PHE A 669 -16.38 25.94 19.84
N GLY A 670 -17.18 26.31 18.83
CA GLY A 670 -18.28 27.27 18.97
C GLY A 670 -19.41 26.79 19.89
N SER A 671 -19.92 25.57 19.70
CA SER A 671 -21.01 25.02 20.53
C SER A 671 -20.52 24.37 21.83
N LYS A 672 -19.22 24.07 21.93
CA LYS A 672 -18.58 23.34 23.03
C LYS A 672 -19.19 21.94 23.23
N ALA A 673 -19.60 21.27 22.16
CA ALA A 673 -20.29 19.98 22.25
C ALA A 673 -19.53 18.88 21.50
N TRP A 674 -19.56 17.68 22.07
CA TRP A 674 -19.12 16.44 21.43
C TRP A 674 -20.18 15.91 20.47
N THR A 675 -19.74 15.46 19.30
CA THR A 675 -20.57 14.83 18.26
C THR A 675 -19.89 13.53 17.81
N ALA A 676 -20.67 12.45 17.71
CA ALA A 676 -20.20 11.20 17.13
C ALA A 676 -19.96 11.34 15.62
N LEU A 677 -19.00 10.58 15.07
CA LEU A 677 -18.81 10.47 13.62
C LEU A 677 -19.59 9.25 13.09
N GLY A 678 -20.85 9.47 12.75
CA GLY A 678 -21.76 8.38 12.39
C GLY A 678 -21.90 7.40 13.54
N GLY A 679 -21.71 6.10 13.26
CA GLY A 679 -21.67 5.05 14.29
C GLY A 679 -20.31 4.85 14.96
N GLY A 680 -19.27 5.54 14.48
CA GLY A 680 -17.87 5.29 14.86
C GLY A 680 -17.32 3.97 14.29
N VAL A 681 -16.30 3.43 14.96
CA VAL A 681 -15.56 2.23 14.54
C VAL A 681 -15.57 1.16 15.64
N ASN A 682 -15.26 -0.09 15.30
CA ASN A 682 -15.31 -1.22 16.25
C ASN A 682 -14.00 -1.47 17.04
N GLY A 683 -12.98 -0.63 16.86
CA GLY A 683 -11.70 -0.77 17.56
C GLY A 683 -10.95 0.56 17.73
N PRO A 684 -9.85 0.57 18.51
CA PRO A 684 -9.14 1.80 18.86
C PRO A 684 -8.58 2.56 17.66
N VAL A 685 -8.68 3.89 17.69
CA VAL A 685 -8.10 4.77 16.66
C VAL A 685 -6.73 5.26 17.13
N HIS A 686 -5.72 5.05 16.28
CA HIS A 686 -4.34 5.47 16.54
C HIS A 686 -4.04 6.87 16.02
N LYS A 687 -4.62 7.23 14.86
CA LYS A 687 -4.36 8.52 14.21
C LYS A 687 -5.59 9.09 13.54
N VAL A 688 -5.82 10.39 13.77
CA VAL A 688 -6.75 11.22 13.00
C VAL A 688 -5.96 12.36 12.36
N THR A 689 -6.17 12.61 11.08
CA THR A 689 -5.46 13.70 10.38
C THR A 689 -6.31 14.28 9.27
N SER A 690 -6.17 15.58 9.03
CA SER A 690 -6.71 16.20 7.83
C SER A 690 -5.99 15.68 6.58
N LEU A 691 -6.74 15.32 5.56
CA LEU A 691 -6.27 14.78 4.30
C LEU A 691 -6.77 15.61 3.12
N THR A 692 -5.83 16.10 2.32
CA THR A 692 -6.11 16.67 0.99
C THR A 692 -5.68 15.63 -0.05
N LEU A 693 -6.51 14.60 -0.23
CA LEU A 693 -6.38 13.57 -1.26
C LEU A 693 -7.61 13.60 -2.16
N ASN A 694 -7.43 13.23 -3.42
CA ASN A 694 -8.56 12.99 -4.32
C ASN A 694 -9.19 11.65 -3.94
N VAL A 695 -10.17 11.68 -3.06
CA VAL A 695 -10.85 10.47 -2.56
C VAL A 695 -12.04 10.05 -3.43
N SER A 696 -12.50 10.97 -4.27
CA SER A 696 -13.60 10.79 -5.21
C SER A 696 -13.49 11.84 -6.32
N THR A 697 -14.02 11.53 -7.52
CA THR A 697 -14.17 12.53 -8.60
C THR A 697 -15.22 13.60 -8.28
N GLU A 698 -16.04 13.39 -7.25
CA GLU A 698 -17.18 14.25 -6.89
C GLU A 698 -16.93 15.04 -5.58
N ILE A 699 -15.88 14.70 -4.83
CA ILE A 699 -15.57 15.31 -3.53
C ILE A 699 -14.28 16.11 -3.68
N ASN A 700 -14.39 17.42 -3.56
CA ASN A 700 -13.27 18.36 -3.58
C ASN A 700 -13.27 19.19 -2.29
N GLU A 701 -12.95 18.55 -1.17
CA GLU A 701 -12.78 19.17 0.14
C GLU A 701 -11.66 18.47 0.93
N THR A 702 -11.19 19.11 2.00
CA THR A 702 -10.30 18.44 2.96
C THR A 702 -11.12 17.45 3.78
N THR A 703 -10.69 16.20 3.79
CA THR A 703 -11.35 15.10 4.54
C THR A 703 -10.58 14.77 5.80
N ILE A 704 -11.12 13.89 6.65
CA ILE A 704 -10.42 13.38 7.84
C ILE A 704 -10.11 11.91 7.62
N GLY A 705 -8.83 11.56 7.56
CA GLY A 705 -8.37 10.18 7.58
C GLY A 705 -8.33 9.65 9.00
N VAL A 706 -8.89 8.46 9.21
CA VAL A 706 -8.96 7.77 10.50
C VAL A 706 -8.24 6.42 10.33
N THR A 707 -7.20 6.19 11.14
CA THR A 707 -6.39 4.97 11.11
C THR A 707 -6.34 4.31 12.48
N GLY A 708 -6.52 3.00 12.56
CA GLY A 708 -6.56 2.26 13.82
C GLY A 708 -6.64 0.75 13.66
N ASP A 709 -6.80 0.06 14.79
CA ASP A 709 -7.00 -1.39 14.86
C ASP A 709 -8.50 -1.71 14.79
N PHE A 710 -9.14 -1.33 13.69
CA PHE A 710 -10.55 -1.60 13.41
C PHE A 710 -10.72 -2.20 12.03
N ASP A 711 -11.71 -3.07 11.87
CA ASP A 711 -12.05 -3.70 10.59
C ASP A 711 -13.49 -3.38 10.14
N GLN A 712 -14.23 -2.57 10.93
CA GLN A 712 -15.62 -2.23 10.65
C GLN A 712 -15.96 -0.78 11.00
N LEU A 713 -16.70 -0.15 10.08
CA LEU A 713 -17.50 1.04 10.33
C LEU A 713 -18.87 0.61 10.87
N LEU A 714 -19.24 1.12 12.04
CA LEU A 714 -20.47 0.74 12.70
C LEU A 714 -21.69 1.37 12.00
N ALA A 715 -22.78 0.60 11.94
CA ALA A 715 -24.04 1.04 11.35
C ALA A 715 -24.62 2.26 12.10
N PHE A 716 -25.21 3.20 11.36
CA PHE A 716 -25.89 4.36 11.93
C PHE A 716 -26.90 4.96 10.93
N ASP A 717 -27.97 5.55 11.45
CA ASP A 717 -29.11 6.03 10.66
C ASP A 717 -29.58 4.93 9.68
N ASP A 718 -29.63 5.24 8.37
CA ASP A 718 -29.97 4.29 7.29
C ASP A 718 -28.73 3.58 6.69
N ASN A 719 -27.52 3.85 7.20
CA ASN A 719 -26.29 3.24 6.70
C ASN A 719 -26.02 1.91 7.42
N THR A 720 -25.82 0.85 6.64
CA THR A 720 -25.46 -0.47 7.17
C THR A 720 -23.99 -0.51 7.62
N LEU A 721 -23.61 -1.56 8.34
CA LEU A 721 -22.22 -1.84 8.68
C LEU A 721 -21.38 -2.01 7.41
N VAL A 722 -20.17 -1.46 7.40
CA VAL A 722 -19.22 -1.57 6.28
C VAL A 722 -17.88 -2.10 6.76
N ASN A 723 -17.34 -3.10 6.05
CA ASN A 723 -16.00 -3.63 6.34
C ASN A 723 -14.92 -2.73 5.75
N VAL A 724 -13.84 -2.52 6.50
CA VAL A 724 -12.67 -1.72 6.13
C VAL A 724 -11.40 -2.39 6.68
N THR A 725 -10.22 -1.96 6.24
CA THR A 725 -8.94 -2.58 6.68
C THR A 725 -8.11 -1.57 7.48
N GLY A 726 -8.58 -1.14 8.65
CA GLY A 726 -7.85 -0.23 9.54
C GLY A 726 -7.73 1.23 9.09
N PHE A 727 -8.35 1.59 7.96
CA PHE A 727 -8.39 2.96 7.45
C PHE A 727 -9.77 3.32 6.91
N ALA A 728 -10.24 4.51 7.28
CA ALA A 728 -11.50 5.08 6.80
C ALA A 728 -11.39 6.59 6.63
N ILE A 729 -12.26 7.16 5.80
CA ILE A 729 -12.26 8.58 5.47
C ILE A 729 -13.60 9.17 5.85
N TRP A 730 -13.58 10.15 6.74
CA TRP A 730 -14.75 10.95 7.09
C TRP A 730 -14.83 12.18 6.20
N VAL A 731 -16.02 12.45 5.65
CA VAL A 731 -16.27 13.54 4.70
C VAL A 731 -17.10 14.64 5.42
N PRO A 732 -16.46 15.75 5.86
CA PRO A 732 -17.11 16.73 6.74
C PRO A 732 -18.38 17.34 6.15
N SER A 733 -18.39 17.74 4.87
CA SER A 733 -19.58 18.34 4.24
C SER A 733 -20.79 17.40 4.18
N LYS A 734 -20.54 16.09 4.17
CA LYS A 734 -21.58 15.05 4.10
C LYS A 734 -21.96 14.49 5.46
N LYS A 735 -21.15 14.74 6.49
CA LYS A 735 -21.30 14.14 7.83
C LYS A 735 -21.47 12.62 7.76
N ASN A 736 -20.68 11.97 6.90
CA ASN A 736 -20.73 10.53 6.69
C ASN A 736 -19.34 10.01 6.30
N TRP A 737 -19.14 8.70 6.44
CA TRP A 737 -17.97 7.99 5.94
C TRP A 737 -18.02 7.93 4.42
N LEU A 738 -16.86 8.09 3.75
CA LEU A 738 -16.74 8.01 2.29
C LEU A 738 -17.38 6.72 1.75
N GLN A 739 -17.15 5.61 2.45
CA GLN A 739 -17.62 4.27 2.11
C GLN A 739 -19.15 4.15 2.04
N ASN A 740 -19.88 5.02 2.75
CA ASN A 740 -21.34 5.03 2.75
C ASN A 740 -21.93 5.94 1.67
N LEU A 741 -21.10 6.76 1.01
CA LEU A 741 -21.57 7.72 0.04
C LEU A 741 -21.77 7.07 -1.32
N ASN A 742 -22.90 7.36 -1.95
CA ASN A 742 -23.16 6.97 -3.34
C ASN A 742 -22.44 7.90 -4.33
N VAL A 743 -21.11 7.85 -4.30
CA VAL A 743 -20.19 8.60 -5.17
C VAL A 743 -19.16 7.64 -5.75
N THR A 744 -18.45 8.06 -6.79
CA THR A 744 -17.30 7.29 -7.29
C THR A 744 -16.15 7.40 -6.30
N GLN A 745 -15.78 6.31 -5.62
CA GLN A 745 -14.77 6.30 -4.56
C GLN A 745 -13.43 5.76 -5.07
N MET A 746 -12.33 6.31 -4.55
CA MET A 746 -11.00 5.70 -4.70
C MET A 746 -10.83 4.58 -3.68
N ALA A 747 -10.27 3.46 -4.11
CA ALA A 747 -9.94 2.34 -3.24
C ALA A 747 -8.62 2.61 -2.53
N PHE A 748 -8.65 2.54 -1.19
CA PHE A 748 -7.48 2.66 -0.33
C PHE A 748 -7.39 1.43 0.58
N ALA A 749 -6.19 0.91 0.75
CA ALA A 749 -5.90 -0.19 1.67
C ALA A 749 -4.65 0.15 2.51
N GLY A 750 -4.51 -0.45 3.69
CA GLY A 750 -3.38 -0.20 4.60
C GLY A 750 -3.62 0.93 5.59
N GLN A 751 -2.55 1.42 6.22
CA GLN A 751 -2.61 2.37 7.34
C GLN A 751 -1.79 3.63 7.07
N LEU A 752 -2.32 4.78 7.49
CA LEU A 752 -1.64 6.07 7.43
C LEU A 752 -0.92 6.36 8.76
N SER A 753 0.39 6.58 8.71
CA SER A 753 1.23 6.81 9.89
C SER A 753 1.64 8.26 10.06
N ALA A 754 1.85 9.03 8.99
CA ALA A 754 2.10 10.47 9.04
C ALA A 754 1.62 11.18 7.77
N CYS A 755 1.39 12.49 7.87
CA CYS A 755 0.97 13.32 6.75
C CYS A 755 1.61 14.70 6.91
N THR A 756 2.08 15.26 5.79
CA THR A 756 2.58 16.63 5.71
C THR A 756 2.21 17.21 4.34
N LYS A 757 2.36 18.53 4.20
CA LYS A 757 2.14 19.23 2.94
C LYS A 757 3.40 20.00 2.58
N VAL A 758 3.89 19.77 1.37
CA VAL A 758 5.00 20.53 0.78
C VAL A 758 4.40 21.34 -0.37
N ASP A 759 4.40 22.66 -0.23
CA ASP A 759 3.67 23.59 -1.09
C ASP A 759 2.19 23.21 -1.25
N ASN A 760 1.81 22.66 -2.41
CA ASN A 760 0.45 22.17 -2.67
C ASN A 760 0.35 20.64 -2.80
N THR A 761 1.44 19.92 -2.53
CA THR A 761 1.49 18.45 -2.65
C THR A 761 1.42 17.81 -1.28
N THR A 762 0.45 16.92 -1.10
CA THR A 762 0.32 16.12 0.12
C THR A 762 1.35 14.99 0.09
N VAL A 763 2.20 14.90 1.10
CA VAL A 763 3.13 13.78 1.28
C VAL A 763 2.68 13.01 2.50
N ILE A 764 2.39 11.73 2.30
CA ILE A 764 1.94 10.84 3.36
C ILE A 764 2.99 9.77 3.63
N ALA A 765 2.91 9.15 4.79
CA ALA A 765 3.69 7.98 5.13
C ALA A 765 2.80 6.89 5.72
N GLY A 766 3.16 5.64 5.50
CA GLY A 766 2.45 4.48 6.03
C GLY A 766 2.53 3.28 5.11
N THR A 767 1.62 2.34 5.31
CA THR A 767 1.41 1.18 4.42
C THR A 767 0.28 1.42 3.43
N LEU A 768 -0.23 2.66 3.35
CA LEU A 768 -1.37 3.02 2.52
C LEU A 768 -1.06 2.79 1.04
N SER A 769 -1.92 2.05 0.35
CA SER A 769 -1.89 1.88 -1.10
C SER A 769 -3.21 2.39 -1.70
N SER A 770 -3.20 2.72 -2.98
CA SER A 770 -4.41 3.01 -3.72
C SER A 770 -4.41 2.29 -5.06
N ALA A 771 -5.56 1.77 -5.46
CA ALA A 771 -5.68 0.96 -6.67
C ALA A 771 -6.59 1.58 -7.74
N GLY A 772 -6.84 2.89 -7.63
CA GLY A 772 -7.76 3.60 -8.52
C GLY A 772 -9.18 3.62 -7.99
N ILE A 773 -10.15 3.60 -8.90
CA ILE A 773 -11.58 3.68 -8.61
C ILE A 773 -12.06 2.32 -8.14
N ALA A 774 -12.77 2.27 -7.01
CA ALA A 774 -13.43 1.07 -6.51
C ALA A 774 -14.52 0.62 -7.49
N ALA A 775 -14.29 -0.48 -8.20
CA ALA A 775 -15.15 -0.96 -9.28
C ALA A 775 -15.16 -2.49 -9.34
N ALA A 776 -15.67 -3.11 -8.28
CA ALA A 776 -15.60 -4.56 -8.15
C ALA A 776 -16.28 -5.31 -9.31
N GLY A 777 -15.52 -6.23 -9.90
CA GLY A 777 -15.93 -7.15 -10.96
C GLY A 777 -16.10 -6.53 -12.34
N ALA A 778 -16.69 -5.33 -12.47
CA ALA A 778 -16.95 -4.73 -13.78
C ALA A 778 -17.04 -3.20 -13.77
N ALA A 779 -16.51 -2.58 -14.84
CA ALA A 779 -16.45 -1.14 -14.99
C ALA A 779 -16.76 -0.67 -16.43
N ALA A 780 -17.56 0.38 -16.57
CA ALA A 780 -17.84 1.03 -17.85
C ALA A 780 -16.76 2.06 -18.20
N LEU A 781 -16.42 2.14 -19.49
CA LEU A 781 -15.56 3.18 -20.06
C LEU A 781 -16.43 4.29 -20.67
N LEU A 782 -16.33 5.48 -20.11
CA LEU A 782 -17.02 6.67 -20.61
C LEU A 782 -16.10 7.44 -21.57
N HIS A 783 -16.64 7.84 -22.72
CA HIS A 783 -15.86 8.45 -23.81
C HIS A 783 -16.50 9.70 -24.44
N GLU A 784 -17.56 10.27 -23.85
CA GLU A 784 -18.15 11.56 -24.29
C GLU A 784 -17.27 12.79 -23.96
N GLY A 785 -16.10 12.55 -23.36
CA GLY A 785 -15.08 13.53 -23.00
C GLY A 785 -13.74 12.81 -22.82
N PRO A 786 -12.85 13.28 -21.92
CA PRO A 786 -11.71 12.48 -21.51
C PRO A 786 -12.17 11.10 -21.03
N LEU A 787 -11.42 10.06 -21.41
CA LEU A 787 -11.67 8.69 -20.97
C LEU A 787 -11.80 8.66 -19.44
N SER A 788 -12.90 8.10 -18.95
CA SER A 788 -13.16 7.95 -17.51
C SER A 788 -13.82 6.61 -17.22
N ILE A 789 -13.70 6.16 -15.97
CA ILE A 789 -14.18 4.86 -15.52
C ILE A 789 -15.41 5.08 -14.64
N LYS A 790 -16.44 4.26 -14.85
CA LYS A 790 -17.64 4.22 -14.01
C LYS A 790 -17.91 2.80 -13.51
N PRO A 791 -17.95 2.53 -12.19
CA PRO A 791 -18.33 1.22 -11.67
C PRO A 791 -19.71 0.78 -12.13
N LEU A 792 -19.87 -0.49 -12.51
CA LEU A 792 -21.20 -1.04 -12.83
C LEU A 792 -21.96 -1.49 -11.57
N PHE A 793 -21.25 -1.99 -10.55
CA PHE A 793 -21.80 -2.44 -9.27
C PHE A 793 -21.44 -1.50 -8.11
N ALA A 794 -21.73 -0.20 -8.27
CA ALA A 794 -21.41 0.80 -7.24
C ALA A 794 -22.07 0.44 -5.89
N ASN A 795 -21.28 0.47 -4.81
CA ASN A 795 -21.71 0.22 -3.42
C ASN A 795 -22.33 -1.16 -3.16
N ALA A 796 -22.10 -2.14 -4.04
CA ALA A 796 -22.56 -3.49 -3.82
C ALA A 796 -21.47 -4.32 -3.15
N ASN A 797 -21.85 -5.12 -2.15
CA ASN A 797 -20.93 -6.11 -1.55
C ASN A 797 -20.66 -7.20 -2.60
N PHE A 798 -19.58 -7.04 -3.35
CA PHE A 798 -19.21 -7.86 -4.48
C PHE A 798 -18.06 -8.80 -4.07
N THR A 799 -18.18 -10.08 -4.41
CA THR A 799 -17.13 -11.07 -4.18
C THR A 799 -17.08 -12.03 -5.36
N GLY A 800 -15.88 -12.43 -5.80
CA GLY A 800 -15.67 -13.31 -6.95
C GLY A 800 -15.33 -12.50 -8.21
N GLU A 801 -15.58 -13.07 -9.38
CA GLU A 801 -15.13 -12.50 -10.64
C GLU A 801 -16.21 -12.52 -11.73
N THR A 802 -16.13 -11.56 -12.64
CA THR A 802 -16.95 -11.53 -13.86
C THR A 802 -16.12 -11.92 -15.08
N TYR A 803 -16.75 -12.65 -15.99
CA TYR A 803 -16.09 -13.22 -17.17
C TYR A 803 -16.59 -12.61 -18.47
N THR A 804 -17.87 -12.23 -18.53
CA THR A 804 -18.52 -11.81 -19.77
C THR A 804 -19.65 -10.83 -19.53
N GLY A 805 -20.00 -10.04 -20.54
CA GLY A 805 -21.12 -9.11 -20.48
C GLY A 805 -21.70 -8.80 -21.87
N ILE A 806 -22.94 -8.35 -21.90
CA ILE A 806 -23.61 -7.82 -23.09
C ILE A 806 -24.48 -6.61 -22.74
N TYR A 807 -24.67 -5.71 -23.71
CA TYR A 807 -25.75 -4.72 -23.68
C TYR A 807 -26.92 -5.20 -24.53
N GLU A 808 -28.13 -5.12 -23.98
CA GLU A 808 -29.38 -5.47 -24.68
C GLU A 808 -30.28 -4.23 -24.77
N THR A 809 -30.32 -3.65 -25.97
CA THR A 809 -31.05 -2.42 -26.29
C THR A 809 -32.16 -2.58 -27.32
N LYS A 810 -32.35 -3.79 -27.86
CA LYS A 810 -33.45 -4.09 -28.78
C LYS A 810 -34.76 -4.11 -28.03
N SER A 811 -35.87 -4.01 -28.76
CA SER A 811 -37.23 -3.95 -28.19
C SER A 811 -37.39 -2.85 -27.11
N ASN A 812 -36.67 -1.72 -27.25
CA ASN A 812 -36.65 -0.61 -26.28
C ASN A 812 -36.21 -1.03 -24.87
N ARG A 813 -35.38 -2.07 -24.75
CA ARG A 813 -34.73 -2.47 -23.50
C ARG A 813 -33.52 -1.57 -23.22
N ASN A 814 -33.07 -1.55 -21.98
CA ASN A 814 -31.80 -0.91 -21.61
C ASN A 814 -31.14 -1.73 -20.52
N LEU A 815 -30.76 -2.96 -20.86
CA LEU A 815 -30.19 -3.91 -19.92
C LEU A 815 -28.69 -4.04 -20.16
N THR A 816 -27.91 -3.96 -19.09
CA THR A 816 -26.52 -4.44 -19.06
C THR A 816 -26.54 -5.77 -18.32
N ILE A 817 -26.09 -6.84 -18.96
CA ILE A 817 -26.13 -8.19 -18.40
C ILE A 817 -24.70 -8.67 -18.22
N VAL A 818 -24.32 -9.05 -17.01
CA VAL A 818 -22.96 -9.46 -16.65
C VAL A 818 -22.99 -10.86 -16.05
N GLY A 819 -22.10 -11.74 -16.53
CA GLY A 819 -21.98 -13.13 -16.13
C GLY A 819 -20.59 -13.49 -15.62
N GLY A 820 -20.53 -14.39 -14.65
CA GLY A 820 -19.28 -14.93 -14.12
C GLY A 820 -19.51 -15.90 -12.97
N HIS A 821 -18.62 -15.87 -11.98
CA HIS A 821 -18.75 -16.58 -10.72
C HIS A 821 -18.57 -15.59 -9.57
N PHE A 822 -19.68 -15.00 -9.13
CA PHE A 822 -19.66 -13.90 -8.19
C PHE A 822 -20.94 -13.87 -7.34
N THR A 823 -20.87 -13.14 -6.23
CA THR A 823 -22.02 -12.73 -5.45
C THR A 823 -22.02 -11.21 -5.34
N THR A 824 -23.18 -10.59 -5.52
CA THR A 824 -23.43 -9.16 -5.33
C THR A 824 -24.78 -8.93 -4.66
N THR A 825 -25.10 -7.68 -4.33
CA THR A 825 -26.36 -7.30 -3.70
C THR A 825 -27.29 -6.64 -4.72
N GLY A 826 -28.52 -7.15 -4.84
CA GLY A 826 -29.58 -6.57 -5.65
C GLY A 826 -30.15 -5.29 -5.03
N THR A 827 -30.89 -4.51 -5.81
CA THR A 827 -31.48 -3.24 -5.35
C THR A 827 -32.53 -3.44 -4.24
N ASP A 828 -33.10 -4.63 -4.12
CA ASP A 828 -34.02 -5.04 -3.06
C ASP A 828 -33.32 -5.66 -1.83
N GLY A 829 -31.98 -5.64 -1.79
CA GLY A 829 -31.17 -6.25 -0.74
C GLY A 829 -30.99 -7.76 -0.88
N SER A 830 -31.54 -8.39 -1.94
CA SER A 830 -31.37 -9.82 -2.19
C SER A 830 -29.95 -10.15 -2.68
N SER A 831 -29.50 -11.38 -2.43
CA SER A 831 -28.22 -11.86 -2.97
C SER A 831 -28.39 -12.23 -4.45
N VAL A 832 -27.63 -11.55 -5.32
CA VAL A 832 -27.54 -11.83 -6.76
C VAL A 832 -26.27 -12.63 -7.02
N LYS A 833 -26.39 -13.79 -7.67
CA LYS A 833 -25.26 -14.71 -7.89
C LYS A 833 -25.06 -15.02 -9.35
N ASN A 834 -23.81 -15.01 -9.79
CA ASN A 834 -23.26 -15.50 -11.07
C ASN A 834 -23.78 -14.81 -12.35
N LEU A 835 -25.01 -14.31 -12.38
CA LEU A 835 -25.58 -13.52 -13.47
C LEU A 835 -26.39 -12.35 -12.91
N ALA A 836 -26.02 -11.13 -13.30
CA ALA A 836 -26.69 -9.90 -12.91
C ALA A 836 -27.27 -9.18 -14.14
N LEU A 837 -28.51 -8.72 -14.02
CA LEU A 837 -29.21 -7.89 -14.99
C LEU A 837 -29.36 -6.49 -14.38
N LEU A 838 -28.68 -5.51 -14.96
CA LEU A 838 -28.72 -4.11 -14.57
C LEU A 838 -29.66 -3.37 -15.53
N ASP A 839 -30.79 -2.89 -15.02
CA ASP A 839 -31.74 -2.09 -15.79
C ASP A 839 -31.34 -0.61 -15.72
N GLY A 840 -30.84 -0.07 -16.83
CA GLY A 840 -30.42 1.32 -16.92
C GLY A 840 -31.58 2.33 -16.95
N LYS A 841 -32.84 1.90 -17.15
CA LYS A 841 -34.02 2.78 -17.03
C LYS A 841 -34.51 2.86 -15.59
N ALA A 842 -34.57 1.73 -14.90
CA ALA A 842 -35.07 1.65 -13.53
C ALA A 842 -33.97 1.88 -12.47
N GLY A 843 -32.69 1.75 -12.84
CA GLY A 843 -31.57 1.77 -11.92
C GLY A 843 -31.52 0.54 -11.00
N THR A 844 -32.07 -0.61 -11.45
CA THR A 844 -32.20 -1.80 -10.61
C THR A 844 -31.26 -2.93 -11.02
N VAL A 845 -30.69 -3.64 -10.04
CA VAL A 845 -29.90 -4.86 -10.22
C VAL A 845 -30.74 -6.07 -9.79
N LYS A 846 -30.85 -7.08 -10.67
CA LYS A 846 -31.59 -8.33 -10.42
C LYS A 846 -30.77 -9.55 -10.84
N GLY A 847 -31.03 -10.69 -10.21
CA GLY A 847 -30.43 -11.99 -10.55
C GLY A 847 -31.44 -13.01 -11.06
N LEU A 848 -30.97 -14.24 -11.27
CA LEU A 848 -31.81 -15.37 -11.74
C LEU A 848 -32.61 -16.08 -10.63
N GLY A 849 -32.44 -15.71 -9.37
CA GLY A 849 -33.06 -16.39 -8.22
C GLY A 849 -32.27 -17.60 -7.72
N THR A 850 -32.92 -18.49 -6.96
CA THR A 850 -32.28 -19.65 -6.29
C THR A 850 -32.29 -20.95 -7.10
N ASP A 851 -32.89 -20.94 -8.30
CA ASP A 851 -33.03 -22.13 -9.15
C ASP A 851 -31.70 -22.54 -9.83
N ILE A 852 -30.70 -21.66 -9.80
CA ILE A 852 -29.34 -21.89 -10.30
C ILE A 852 -28.41 -22.18 -9.11
N ASP A 853 -27.61 -23.23 -9.22
CA ASP A 853 -26.67 -23.62 -8.17
C ASP A 853 -25.58 -22.56 -7.98
N ASN A 854 -25.22 -22.29 -6.72
CA ASN A 854 -24.24 -21.27 -6.36
C ASN A 854 -22.85 -21.49 -7.00
N ASN A 855 -22.47 -22.75 -7.25
CA ASN A 855 -21.18 -23.11 -7.85
C ASN A 855 -21.14 -22.93 -9.39
N SER A 856 -22.20 -22.38 -9.98
CA SER A 856 -22.26 -22.12 -11.41
C SER A 856 -21.33 -20.99 -11.84
N THR A 857 -20.83 -21.06 -13.07
CA THR A 857 -20.02 -20.00 -13.70
C THR A 857 -20.57 -19.69 -15.08
N PHE A 858 -20.91 -18.44 -15.36
CA PHE A 858 -21.35 -18.01 -16.70
C PHE A 858 -20.17 -17.49 -17.51
N LEU A 859 -20.00 -18.03 -18.72
CA LEU A 859 -18.87 -17.74 -19.61
C LEU A 859 -19.30 -17.16 -20.97
N ALA A 860 -20.56 -17.36 -21.37
CA ALA A 860 -21.06 -16.90 -22.67
C ALA A 860 -22.49 -16.37 -22.55
N LEU A 861 -22.75 -15.19 -23.13
CA LEU A 861 -24.07 -14.58 -23.17
C LEU A 861 -24.45 -14.24 -24.62
N THR A 862 -25.67 -14.55 -25.03
CA THR A 862 -26.20 -14.12 -26.32
C THR A 862 -27.69 -13.83 -26.21
N ALA A 863 -28.06 -12.60 -26.53
CA ALA A 863 -29.46 -12.23 -26.70
C ALA A 863 -29.88 -12.43 -28.16
N TRP A 864 -30.95 -13.19 -28.37
CA TRP A 864 -31.53 -13.42 -29.68
C TRP A 864 -33.05 -13.31 -29.61
N LYS A 865 -33.61 -12.36 -30.37
CA LYS A 865 -35.01 -11.93 -30.24
C LYS A 865 -35.29 -11.52 -28.78
N ASP A 866 -36.32 -12.07 -28.14
CA ASP A 866 -36.68 -11.76 -26.75
C ASP A 866 -36.15 -12.78 -25.73
N LYS A 867 -35.13 -13.56 -26.09
CA LYS A 867 -34.51 -14.56 -25.21
C LYS A 867 -33.03 -14.30 -25.01
N LEU A 868 -32.58 -14.46 -23.77
CA LEU A 868 -31.17 -14.55 -23.41
C LEU A 868 -30.79 -16.01 -23.25
N TYR A 869 -29.76 -16.44 -23.98
CA TYR A 869 -29.09 -17.72 -23.78
C TYR A 869 -27.82 -17.45 -22.98
N ALA A 870 -27.78 -17.97 -21.75
CA ALA A 870 -26.66 -17.77 -20.83
C ALA A 870 -25.97 -19.12 -20.55
N GLY A 871 -24.77 -19.29 -21.09
CA GLY A 871 -23.99 -20.52 -21.05
C GLY A 871 -22.74 -20.43 -20.16
N GLY A 872 -22.23 -21.59 -19.77
CA GLY A 872 -21.02 -21.72 -18.95
C GLY A 872 -20.97 -23.10 -18.31
N ASN A 873 -20.34 -23.20 -17.14
CA ASN A 873 -20.49 -24.35 -16.26
C ASN A 873 -21.69 -24.08 -15.34
N VAL A 874 -22.89 -24.20 -15.90
CA VAL A 874 -24.14 -23.81 -15.23
C VAL A 874 -24.89 -25.07 -14.82
N SER A 875 -25.30 -25.14 -13.55
CA SER A 875 -26.10 -26.24 -13.01
C SER A 875 -27.26 -25.70 -12.18
N GLY A 876 -28.33 -26.47 -12.05
CA GLY A 876 -29.50 -26.08 -11.26
C GLY A 876 -30.74 -26.88 -11.63
N THR A 877 -31.85 -26.50 -11.01
CA THR A 877 -33.16 -27.12 -11.25
C THR A 877 -34.24 -26.04 -11.25
N PHE A 878 -35.00 -25.97 -12.34
CA PHE A 878 -36.12 -25.05 -12.48
C PHE A 878 -37.38 -25.86 -12.83
N GLU A 879 -38.36 -25.86 -11.91
CA GLU A 879 -39.53 -26.75 -11.99
C GLU A 879 -39.10 -28.22 -12.22
N ASP A 880 -39.55 -28.85 -13.31
CA ASP A 880 -39.19 -30.23 -13.69
C ASP A 880 -37.93 -30.32 -14.58
N TYR A 881 -37.28 -29.19 -14.88
CA TYR A 881 -36.10 -29.13 -15.75
C TYR A 881 -34.81 -29.14 -14.94
N ILE A 882 -33.93 -30.11 -15.22
CA ILE A 882 -32.54 -30.09 -14.77
C ILE A 882 -31.72 -29.27 -15.76
N LEU A 883 -31.06 -28.22 -15.27
CA LEU A 883 -30.20 -27.34 -16.04
C LEU A 883 -28.77 -27.87 -16.02
N ASN A 884 -28.11 -27.86 -17.19
CA ASN A 884 -26.68 -28.18 -17.27
C ASN A 884 -26.06 -27.52 -18.51
N GLY A 885 -25.00 -26.75 -18.31
CA GLY A 885 -24.24 -26.01 -19.32
C GLY A 885 -24.82 -24.65 -19.73
N PHE A 886 -26.12 -24.42 -19.57
CA PHE A 886 -26.76 -23.13 -19.88
C PHE A 886 -28.16 -23.01 -19.27
N VAL A 887 -28.71 -21.79 -19.32
CA VAL A 887 -30.11 -21.47 -19.02
C VAL A 887 -30.65 -20.48 -20.05
N VAL A 888 -31.95 -20.59 -20.37
CA VAL A 888 -32.66 -19.63 -21.22
C VAL A 888 -33.52 -18.71 -20.36
N TYR A 889 -33.31 -17.41 -20.48
CA TYR A 889 -34.07 -16.39 -19.79
C TYR A 889 -34.97 -15.64 -20.77
N ASP A 890 -36.23 -15.46 -20.37
CA ASP A 890 -37.20 -14.68 -21.11
C ASP A 890 -37.04 -13.21 -20.75
N LEU A 891 -36.47 -12.44 -21.68
CA LEU A 891 -36.21 -11.03 -21.45
C LEU A 891 -37.52 -10.25 -21.39
N GLU A 892 -38.55 -10.62 -22.17
CA GLU A 892 -39.83 -9.91 -22.22
C GLU A 892 -40.57 -9.97 -20.87
N ASN A 893 -40.64 -11.17 -20.29
CA ASN A 893 -41.31 -11.39 -19.01
C ASN A 893 -40.41 -11.12 -17.79
N GLY A 894 -39.09 -11.08 -17.99
CA GLY A 894 -38.13 -10.94 -16.90
C GLY A 894 -38.11 -12.14 -15.96
N THR A 895 -38.18 -13.35 -16.52
CA THR A 895 -38.16 -14.62 -15.76
C THR A 895 -37.35 -15.68 -16.50
N ILE A 896 -36.91 -16.74 -15.81
CA ILE A 896 -36.41 -17.95 -16.49
C ILE A 896 -37.51 -18.45 -17.44
N ALA A 897 -37.13 -18.81 -18.68
CA ALA A 897 -38.10 -19.23 -19.67
C ALA A 897 -38.77 -20.55 -19.24
N ARG A 898 -40.10 -20.61 -19.24
CA ARG A 898 -40.87 -21.80 -18.80
C ARG A 898 -40.51 -23.09 -19.53
N LYS A 899 -40.07 -22.98 -20.79
CA LYS A 899 -39.61 -24.11 -21.59
C LYS A 899 -38.11 -23.99 -21.83
N GLN A 900 -37.35 -24.89 -21.22
CA GLN A 900 -35.91 -25.02 -21.42
C GLN A 900 -35.61 -26.06 -22.51
N PRO A 901 -34.61 -25.85 -23.37
CA PRO A 901 -34.09 -26.92 -24.22
C PRO A 901 -33.48 -28.05 -23.35
N PRO A 902 -33.47 -29.30 -23.83
CA PRO A 902 -32.81 -30.39 -23.10
C PRO A 902 -31.35 -30.08 -22.78
N ARG A 903 -30.94 -30.36 -21.53
CA ARG A 903 -29.60 -30.04 -20.99
C ARG A 903 -28.43 -30.68 -21.76
N PHE A 904 -27.24 -30.12 -21.62
CA PHE A 904 -26.01 -30.80 -22.05
C PHE A 904 -25.57 -31.87 -21.04
N THR A 905 -24.84 -32.91 -21.50
CA THR A 905 -24.24 -33.95 -20.65
C THR A 905 -22.87 -34.35 -21.17
N GLY A 906 -22.05 -34.94 -20.29
CA GLY A 906 -20.63 -35.26 -20.49
C GLY A 906 -19.84 -34.92 -19.21
N ASP A 907 -18.57 -35.31 -19.14
CA ASP A 907 -17.69 -34.93 -18.02
C ASP A 907 -17.53 -33.41 -17.97
N ALA A 908 -18.11 -32.77 -16.95
CA ALA A 908 -18.10 -31.31 -16.72
C ALA A 908 -18.58 -30.47 -17.92
N ALA A 909 -19.82 -30.69 -18.35
CA ALA A 909 -20.42 -29.99 -19.50
C ALA A 909 -20.38 -28.45 -19.34
N THR A 910 -19.63 -27.78 -20.21
CA THR A 910 -19.39 -26.33 -20.18
C THR A 910 -19.64 -25.71 -21.55
N VAL A 911 -20.35 -24.57 -21.62
CA VAL A 911 -20.54 -23.78 -22.85
C VAL A 911 -19.63 -22.55 -22.82
N ASN A 912 -18.72 -22.42 -23.79
CA ASN A 912 -17.78 -21.29 -23.87
C ASN A 912 -18.20 -20.23 -24.89
N SER A 913 -19.05 -20.59 -25.86
CA SER A 913 -19.47 -19.66 -26.92
C SER A 913 -20.88 -19.99 -27.41
N ILE A 914 -21.67 -18.96 -27.67
CA ILE A 914 -23.01 -19.05 -28.24
C ILE A 914 -23.06 -18.10 -29.43
N ALA A 915 -23.54 -18.59 -30.57
CA ALA A 915 -23.59 -17.83 -31.82
C ALA A 915 -24.92 -18.05 -32.53
N ALA A 916 -25.79 -17.04 -32.52
CA ALA A 916 -27.01 -17.05 -33.31
C ALA A 916 -26.69 -16.86 -34.80
N ARG A 917 -27.33 -17.65 -35.66
CA ARG A 917 -27.14 -17.53 -37.11
C ARG A 917 -27.89 -16.31 -37.65
N PRO A 918 -27.23 -15.42 -38.41
CA PRO A 918 -27.91 -14.28 -39.01
C PRO A 918 -29.08 -14.72 -39.91
N ASP A 919 -30.20 -13.99 -39.84
CA ASP A 919 -31.43 -14.24 -40.60
C ASP A 919 -32.06 -15.64 -40.41
N SER A 920 -31.87 -16.27 -39.25
CA SER A 920 -32.34 -17.62 -38.95
C SER A 920 -32.84 -17.75 -37.50
N ASP A 921 -33.50 -18.87 -37.21
CA ASP A 921 -33.92 -19.27 -35.86
C ASP A 921 -32.97 -20.28 -35.21
N GLU A 922 -31.82 -20.54 -35.85
CA GLU A 922 -30.78 -21.45 -35.37
C GLU A 922 -29.81 -20.74 -34.40
N ILE A 923 -29.63 -21.28 -33.19
CA ILE A 923 -28.63 -20.83 -32.21
C ILE A 923 -27.60 -21.94 -31.98
N TYR A 924 -26.34 -21.65 -32.26
CA TYR A 924 -25.24 -22.61 -32.14
C TYR A 924 -24.54 -22.44 -30.79
N PHE A 925 -24.25 -23.56 -30.13
CA PHE A 925 -23.56 -23.64 -28.84
C PHE A 925 -22.25 -24.38 -29.05
N GLY A 926 -21.15 -23.79 -28.59
CA GLY A 926 -19.81 -24.35 -28.62
C GLY A 926 -19.24 -24.45 -27.22
N GLY A 927 -18.63 -25.59 -26.89
CA GLY A 927 -17.96 -25.77 -25.61
C GLY A 927 -17.33 -27.15 -25.45
N GLN A 928 -17.43 -27.68 -24.23
CA GLN A 928 -17.01 -29.03 -23.85
C GLN A 928 -18.22 -29.78 -23.31
N PHE A 929 -18.81 -30.62 -24.14
CA PHE A 929 -19.95 -31.50 -23.79
C PHE A 929 -20.03 -32.63 -24.83
N GLU A 930 -20.76 -33.70 -24.53
CA GLU A 930 -20.88 -34.88 -25.40
C GLU A 930 -22.26 -35.02 -26.05
N LYS A 931 -23.33 -34.65 -25.33
CA LYS A 931 -24.72 -34.81 -25.79
C LYS A 931 -25.59 -33.62 -25.38
N ALA A 932 -26.62 -33.35 -26.17
CA ALA A 932 -27.73 -32.47 -25.83
C ALA A 932 -29.02 -33.29 -25.66
N GLY A 933 -29.44 -33.51 -24.42
CA GLY A 933 -30.45 -34.51 -24.09
C GLY A 933 -30.01 -35.91 -24.53
N ALA A 934 -30.78 -36.52 -25.45
CA ALA A 934 -30.45 -37.83 -26.02
C ALA A 934 -29.58 -37.76 -27.29
N LEU A 935 -29.37 -36.57 -27.87
CA LEU A 935 -28.66 -36.38 -29.14
C LEU A 935 -27.15 -36.31 -28.91
N PRO A 936 -26.33 -37.21 -29.51
CA PRO A 936 -24.87 -37.08 -29.48
C PRO A 936 -24.41 -35.89 -30.34
N CYS A 937 -23.77 -34.89 -29.73
CA CYS A 937 -23.22 -33.73 -30.40
C CYS A 937 -22.00 -33.19 -29.62
N PRO A 938 -20.84 -33.86 -29.73
CA PRO A 938 -19.68 -33.47 -28.96
C PRO A 938 -19.14 -32.11 -29.39
N GLY A 939 -18.97 -31.19 -28.44
CA GLY A 939 -18.37 -29.87 -28.65
C GLY A 939 -19.26 -28.81 -29.30
N VAL A 940 -20.05 -29.14 -30.34
CA VAL A 940 -20.98 -28.19 -30.99
C VAL A 940 -22.35 -28.80 -31.25
N CYS A 941 -23.39 -28.05 -30.87
CA CYS A 941 -24.79 -28.38 -31.08
C CYS A 941 -25.56 -27.11 -31.47
N PHE A 942 -26.67 -27.20 -32.22
CA PHE A 942 -27.52 -26.03 -32.46
C PHE A 942 -28.97 -26.29 -32.10
N TRP A 943 -29.61 -25.29 -31.50
CA TRP A 943 -31.02 -25.28 -31.17
C TRP A 943 -31.77 -24.57 -32.30
N ASP A 944 -32.72 -25.27 -32.90
CA ASP A 944 -33.69 -24.64 -33.80
C ASP A 944 -34.85 -24.11 -32.96
N ALA A 945 -34.96 -22.78 -32.83
CA ALA A 945 -35.99 -22.16 -32.02
C ALA A 945 -37.40 -22.25 -32.63
N ALA A 946 -37.50 -22.46 -33.95
CA ALA A 946 -38.77 -22.62 -34.64
C ALA A 946 -39.33 -24.04 -34.43
N ASP A 947 -38.49 -25.05 -34.62
CA ASP A 947 -38.87 -26.46 -34.43
C ASP A 947 -38.76 -26.95 -32.98
N GLN A 948 -38.11 -26.17 -32.11
CA GLN A 948 -37.85 -26.48 -30.71
C GLN A 948 -37.13 -27.83 -30.50
N GLN A 949 -36.08 -28.06 -31.28
CA GLN A 949 -35.29 -29.29 -31.25
C GLN A 949 -33.79 -29.04 -31.38
N TRP A 950 -32.99 -29.94 -30.79
CA TRP A 950 -31.55 -29.98 -30.97
C TRP A 950 -31.18 -30.66 -32.28
N ASN A 951 -30.17 -30.10 -32.94
CA ASN A 951 -29.57 -30.66 -34.14
C ASN A 951 -28.04 -30.68 -34.02
N ARG A 952 -27.41 -31.65 -34.70
CA ARG A 952 -25.96 -31.79 -34.75
C ARG A 952 -25.43 -31.19 -36.05
N PRO A 953 -24.58 -30.15 -36.01
CA PRO A 953 -23.95 -29.61 -37.21
C PRO A 953 -22.74 -30.48 -37.58
N GLY A 954 -22.91 -31.47 -38.45
CA GLY A 954 -21.81 -32.31 -38.95
C GLY A 954 -21.03 -33.08 -37.86
N ILE A 955 -19.80 -33.50 -38.17
CA ILE A 955 -18.90 -34.22 -37.24
C ILE A 955 -17.74 -33.31 -36.84
N LEU A 956 -17.81 -32.80 -35.61
CA LEU A 956 -16.74 -32.09 -34.90
C LEU A 956 -16.71 -32.65 -33.47
N SER A 957 -15.55 -32.69 -32.83
CA SER A 957 -15.40 -32.95 -31.40
C SER A 957 -14.26 -32.13 -30.81
N GLY A 958 -14.12 -32.14 -29.48
CA GLY A 958 -13.09 -31.38 -28.76
C GLY A 958 -13.69 -30.22 -27.96
N LYS A 959 -12.82 -29.33 -27.48
CA LYS A 959 -13.20 -28.15 -26.69
C LYS A 959 -13.25 -26.93 -27.61
N VAL A 960 -14.45 -26.44 -27.88
CA VAL A 960 -14.63 -25.18 -28.62
C VAL A 960 -14.45 -24.00 -27.68
N LEU A 961 -13.60 -23.07 -28.09
CA LEU A 961 -13.36 -21.79 -27.41
C LEU A 961 -14.33 -20.73 -27.93
N ALA A 962 -14.40 -20.55 -29.26
CA ALA A 962 -15.19 -19.49 -29.88
C ALA A 962 -15.90 -19.97 -31.16
N LEU A 963 -17.11 -19.46 -31.37
CA LEU A 963 -17.89 -19.59 -32.59
C LEU A 963 -18.16 -18.20 -33.18
N LYS A 964 -17.81 -17.97 -34.45
CA LYS A 964 -18.06 -16.68 -35.12
C LYS A 964 -18.55 -16.88 -36.54
N TRP A 965 -19.68 -16.26 -36.89
CA TRP A 965 -20.20 -16.30 -38.26
C TRP A 965 -19.38 -15.39 -39.18
N ILE A 966 -18.79 -15.97 -40.23
CA ILE A 966 -18.13 -15.24 -41.34
C ILE A 966 -19.20 -14.65 -42.26
N SER A 967 -20.28 -15.40 -42.46
CA SER A 967 -21.49 -14.98 -43.18
C SER A 967 -22.64 -15.89 -42.76
N ASN A 968 -23.88 -15.61 -43.14
CA ASN A 968 -25.02 -16.53 -42.90
C ASN A 968 -24.88 -17.92 -43.56
N LYS A 969 -23.79 -18.19 -44.30
CA LYS A 969 -23.46 -19.45 -44.98
C LYS A 969 -22.20 -20.12 -44.45
N LYS A 970 -21.41 -19.49 -43.56
CA LYS A 970 -20.14 -20.06 -43.11
C LYS A 970 -19.86 -19.65 -41.66
N LEU A 971 -19.67 -20.64 -40.79
CA LEU A 971 -19.35 -20.48 -39.37
C LEU A 971 -17.89 -20.87 -39.12
N LEU A 972 -17.16 -20.08 -38.35
CA LEU A 972 -15.82 -20.38 -37.87
C LEU A 972 -15.90 -20.93 -36.46
N ALA A 973 -15.17 -22.02 -36.19
CA ALA A 973 -14.95 -22.57 -34.86
C ALA A 973 -13.46 -22.58 -34.54
N ILE A 974 -13.13 -22.15 -33.33
CA ILE A 974 -11.76 -22.07 -32.82
C ILE A 974 -11.70 -22.80 -31.48
N GLY A 975 -10.63 -23.54 -31.23
CA GLY A 975 -10.41 -24.23 -29.96
C GLY A 975 -9.45 -25.40 -30.11
N ASN A 976 -9.57 -26.40 -29.23
CA ASN A 976 -8.89 -27.68 -29.42
C ASN A 976 -9.86 -28.64 -30.10
N LEU A 977 -9.80 -28.70 -31.43
CA LEU A 977 -10.82 -29.33 -32.26
C LEU A 977 -10.30 -30.62 -32.89
N THR A 978 -11.22 -31.53 -33.20
CA THR A 978 -10.97 -32.70 -34.03
C THR A 978 -12.03 -32.77 -35.12
N VAL A 979 -11.60 -32.71 -36.37
CA VAL A 979 -12.43 -32.82 -37.57
C VAL A 979 -12.00 -34.08 -38.32
N ASP A 980 -12.93 -35.00 -38.57
CA ASP A 980 -12.67 -36.28 -39.26
C ASP A 980 -11.44 -37.06 -38.72
N GLY A 981 -11.22 -36.99 -37.41
CA GLY A 981 -10.10 -37.67 -36.72
C GLY A 981 -8.78 -36.89 -36.70
N ASN A 982 -8.69 -35.74 -37.39
CA ASN A 982 -7.50 -34.89 -37.39
C ASN A 982 -7.64 -33.74 -36.39
N SER A 983 -6.58 -33.51 -35.61
CA SER A 983 -6.50 -32.36 -34.69
C SER A 983 -6.34 -31.06 -35.47
N SER A 984 -7.10 -30.03 -35.09
CA SER A 984 -6.98 -28.68 -35.65
C SER A 984 -7.33 -27.63 -34.60
N ALA A 985 -6.75 -26.44 -34.69
CA ALA A 985 -7.15 -25.31 -33.86
C ALA A 985 -8.34 -24.52 -34.46
N ILE A 986 -8.52 -24.64 -35.77
CA ILE A 986 -9.47 -23.83 -36.56
C ILE A 986 -10.23 -24.74 -37.52
N ALA A 987 -11.55 -24.59 -37.57
CA ALA A 987 -12.41 -25.27 -38.51
C ALA A 987 -13.53 -24.36 -39.00
N THR A 988 -14.00 -24.58 -40.22
CA THR A 988 -15.16 -23.86 -40.77
C THR A 988 -16.30 -24.80 -41.12
N TYR A 989 -17.53 -24.40 -40.80
CA TYR A 989 -18.76 -25.16 -41.07
C TYR A 989 -19.61 -24.47 -42.14
N THR A 990 -20.11 -25.29 -43.07
CA THR A 990 -21.03 -24.84 -44.13
C THR A 990 -22.42 -25.44 -43.92
N PRO A 991 -23.44 -24.67 -43.45
CA PRO A 991 -24.75 -25.21 -43.07
C PRO A 991 -25.48 -25.97 -44.19
N LYS A 992 -25.34 -25.54 -45.45
CA LYS A 992 -25.98 -26.21 -46.58
C LYS A 992 -25.41 -27.61 -46.85
N GLN A 993 -24.13 -27.81 -46.58
CA GLN A 993 -23.44 -29.09 -46.79
C GLN A 993 -23.42 -29.94 -45.52
N GLN A 994 -23.61 -29.31 -44.35
CA GLN A 994 -23.48 -29.90 -43.02
C GLN A 994 -22.09 -30.52 -42.77
N THR A 995 -21.06 -29.94 -43.37
CA THR A 995 -19.66 -30.39 -43.29
C THR A 995 -18.78 -29.39 -42.56
N TRP A 996 -17.79 -29.91 -41.84
CA TRP A 996 -16.68 -29.15 -41.25
C TRP A 996 -15.42 -29.32 -42.10
N GLU A 997 -14.64 -28.25 -42.21
CA GLU A 997 -13.35 -28.24 -42.90
C GLU A 997 -12.28 -27.67 -41.96
N SER A 998 -11.25 -28.46 -41.62
CA SER A 998 -10.11 -28.00 -40.84
C SER A 998 -9.14 -27.16 -41.69
N TRP A 999 -8.55 -26.13 -41.10
CA TRP A 999 -7.55 -25.32 -41.80
C TRP A 999 -6.16 -25.92 -41.63
N THR A 1000 -5.43 -26.09 -42.74
CA THR A 1000 -4.07 -26.64 -42.70
C THR A 1000 -3.09 -25.69 -42.01
N SER A 1001 -3.26 -24.37 -42.16
CA SER A 1001 -2.43 -23.36 -41.49
C SER A 1001 -2.56 -23.37 -39.96
N ALA A 1002 -3.58 -24.03 -39.40
CA ALA A 1002 -3.72 -24.18 -37.95
C ALA A 1002 -2.58 -25.02 -37.33
N SER A 1003 -1.84 -25.81 -38.12
CA SER A 1003 -0.65 -26.53 -37.64
C SER A 1003 0.53 -25.61 -37.32
N ASP A 1004 0.51 -24.37 -37.81
CA ASP A 1004 1.60 -23.40 -37.63
C ASP A 1004 1.55 -22.74 -36.25
N LEU A 1005 0.47 -22.94 -35.48
CA LEU A 1005 0.30 -22.38 -34.14
C LEU A 1005 1.22 -23.09 -33.12
N PRO A 1006 1.91 -22.34 -32.25
CA PRO A 1006 2.94 -22.89 -31.36
C PRO A 1006 2.36 -23.68 -30.16
N GLY A 1007 1.05 -23.58 -29.89
CA GLY A 1007 0.42 -24.24 -28.76
C GLY A 1007 -1.10 -24.13 -28.73
N THR A 1008 -1.67 -24.10 -27.52
CA THR A 1008 -3.12 -24.10 -27.31
C THR A 1008 -3.67 -22.68 -27.37
N VAL A 1009 -4.73 -22.47 -28.15
CA VAL A 1009 -5.42 -21.18 -28.26
C VAL A 1009 -6.31 -20.94 -27.02
N THR A 1010 -6.18 -19.76 -26.41
CA THR A 1010 -6.95 -19.33 -25.24
C THR A 1010 -7.81 -18.10 -25.48
N ALA A 1011 -7.51 -17.28 -26.50
CA ALA A 1011 -8.31 -16.11 -26.85
C ALA A 1011 -8.38 -15.90 -28.38
N PHE A 1012 -9.45 -15.25 -28.84
CA PHE A 1012 -9.72 -14.97 -30.25
C PHE A 1012 -10.49 -13.66 -30.42
N THR A 1013 -10.10 -12.85 -31.39
CA THR A 1013 -10.90 -11.70 -31.88
C THR A 1013 -10.79 -11.58 -33.39
N PRO A 1014 -11.89 -11.26 -34.12
CA PRO A 1014 -11.78 -10.78 -35.49
C PRO A 1014 -11.00 -9.46 -35.57
N ALA A 1015 -10.44 -9.19 -36.75
CA ALA A 1015 -9.83 -7.90 -37.11
C ALA A 1015 -10.51 -7.25 -38.33
N SER A 1016 -11.52 -7.92 -38.89
CA SER A 1016 -12.38 -7.44 -39.98
C SER A 1016 -13.81 -7.97 -39.81
N VAL A 1017 -14.78 -7.26 -40.38
CA VAL A 1017 -16.21 -7.64 -40.31
C VAL A 1017 -16.48 -9.02 -40.93
N ASP A 1018 -15.79 -9.34 -42.03
CA ASP A 1018 -15.89 -10.62 -42.72
C ASP A 1018 -14.98 -11.71 -42.13
N VAL A 1019 -14.24 -11.42 -41.05
CA VAL A 1019 -13.31 -12.34 -40.38
C VAL A 1019 -12.25 -12.91 -41.34
N SER A 1020 -11.93 -12.17 -42.41
CA SER A 1020 -10.82 -12.52 -43.30
C SER A 1020 -9.46 -12.34 -42.62
N THR A 1021 -9.37 -11.40 -41.69
CA THR A 1021 -8.25 -11.21 -40.77
C THR A 1021 -8.71 -11.32 -39.33
N PHE A 1022 -7.86 -11.86 -38.45
CA PHE A 1022 -8.17 -12.06 -37.03
C PHE A 1022 -6.91 -12.27 -36.20
N TRP A 1023 -7.06 -12.18 -34.88
CA TRP A 1023 -6.01 -12.44 -33.90
C TRP A 1023 -6.34 -13.63 -33.01
N LEU A 1024 -5.29 -14.34 -32.62
CA LEU A 1024 -5.31 -15.42 -31.63
C LEU A 1024 -4.28 -15.16 -30.54
N ALA A 1025 -4.61 -15.55 -29.32
CA ALA A 1025 -3.66 -15.69 -28.23
C ALA A 1025 -3.68 -17.12 -27.70
N GLY A 1026 -2.58 -17.53 -27.08
CA GLY A 1026 -2.50 -18.86 -26.51
C GLY A 1026 -1.25 -19.10 -25.66
N VAL A 1027 -1.11 -20.34 -25.23
CA VAL A 1027 0.06 -20.82 -24.47
C VAL A 1027 0.84 -21.81 -25.32
N SER A 1028 2.11 -21.47 -25.57
CA SER A 1028 3.07 -22.29 -26.31
C SER A 1028 3.42 -23.56 -25.52
N LYS A 1029 3.97 -24.58 -26.19
CA LYS A 1029 4.36 -25.85 -25.54
C LYS A 1029 5.40 -25.71 -24.41
N ASN A 1030 6.17 -24.62 -24.40
CA ASN A 1030 7.14 -24.27 -23.37
C ASN A 1030 6.51 -23.50 -22.18
N GLY A 1031 5.21 -23.19 -22.23
CA GLY A 1031 4.49 -22.42 -21.21
C GLY A 1031 4.46 -20.91 -21.42
N SER A 1032 5.11 -20.36 -22.46
CA SER A 1032 5.05 -18.91 -22.72
C SER A 1032 3.76 -18.51 -23.44
N SER A 1033 3.24 -17.33 -23.11
CA SER A 1033 2.10 -16.74 -23.81
C SER A 1033 2.51 -16.21 -25.19
N TYR A 1034 1.67 -16.38 -26.20
CA TYR A 1034 1.93 -15.90 -27.57
C TYR A 1034 0.73 -15.15 -28.16
N LEU A 1035 1.02 -14.28 -29.13
CA LEU A 1035 0.04 -13.63 -30.01
C LEU A 1035 0.30 -14.00 -31.46
N ALA A 1036 -0.76 -14.21 -32.23
CA ALA A 1036 -0.69 -14.53 -33.65
C ALA A 1036 -1.75 -13.76 -34.43
N ASN A 1037 -1.33 -13.04 -35.47
CA ASN A 1037 -2.22 -12.40 -36.44
C ASN A 1037 -2.38 -13.31 -37.66
N TYR A 1038 -3.60 -13.50 -38.15
CA TYR A 1038 -3.86 -14.10 -39.44
C TYR A 1038 -4.13 -13.01 -40.48
N ASP A 1039 -3.24 -12.87 -41.46
CA ASP A 1039 -3.27 -11.79 -42.45
C ASP A 1039 -4.18 -12.07 -43.67
N GLY A 1040 -4.98 -13.13 -43.60
CA GLY A 1040 -5.76 -13.65 -44.72
C GLY A 1040 -5.10 -14.81 -45.46
N SER A 1041 -3.79 -15.01 -45.27
CA SER A 1041 -3.01 -16.07 -45.93
C SER A 1041 -2.17 -16.93 -44.98
N LYS A 1042 -1.53 -16.32 -43.97
CA LYS A 1042 -0.61 -17.00 -43.04
C LYS A 1042 -0.68 -16.36 -41.65
N PHE A 1043 -0.14 -17.06 -40.66
CA PHE A 1043 0.07 -16.50 -39.33
C PHE A 1043 1.36 -15.67 -39.27
N GLN A 1044 1.25 -14.50 -38.68
CA GLN A 1044 2.35 -13.60 -38.33
C GLN A 1044 2.46 -13.49 -36.80
N TYR A 1045 3.69 -13.42 -36.30
CA TYR A 1045 3.99 -13.38 -34.87
C TYR A 1045 4.80 -12.12 -34.56
N PRO A 1046 4.33 -11.25 -33.64
CA PRO A 1046 5.03 -10.01 -33.29
C PRO A 1046 6.29 -10.21 -32.43
N GLY A 1047 6.56 -11.44 -31.96
CA GLY A 1047 7.70 -11.77 -31.10
C GLY A 1047 7.30 -12.01 -29.64
N ASP A 1048 8.29 -12.02 -28.76
CA ASP A 1048 8.10 -12.18 -27.31
C ASP A 1048 7.72 -10.83 -26.70
N LEU A 1049 6.45 -10.70 -26.29
CA LEU A 1049 5.89 -9.46 -25.73
C LEU A 1049 5.61 -9.53 -24.22
N PHE A 1050 5.73 -10.73 -23.63
CA PHE A 1050 5.28 -11.03 -22.28
C PHE A 1050 6.31 -11.86 -21.52
N ASP A 1051 6.45 -11.61 -20.23
CA ASP A 1051 7.23 -12.42 -19.30
C ASP A 1051 6.42 -13.61 -18.74
N GLN A 1052 7.10 -14.52 -18.04
CA GLN A 1052 6.47 -15.66 -17.35
C GLN A 1052 5.43 -15.18 -16.32
N GLY A 1053 4.33 -15.93 -16.19
CA GLY A 1053 3.19 -15.56 -15.34
C GLY A 1053 2.03 -14.92 -16.11
N THR A 1054 2.25 -14.49 -17.35
CA THR A 1054 1.20 -13.91 -18.19
C THR A 1054 0.12 -14.92 -18.57
N THR A 1055 -1.14 -14.57 -18.30
CA THR A 1055 -2.34 -15.29 -18.76
C THR A 1055 -3.24 -14.33 -19.55
N ILE A 1056 -3.37 -14.55 -20.86
CA ILE A 1056 -4.25 -13.75 -21.73
C ILE A 1056 -5.67 -14.32 -21.68
N ARG A 1057 -6.65 -13.51 -21.27
CA ARG A 1057 -8.06 -13.89 -21.14
C ARG A 1057 -8.89 -13.49 -22.35
N ASN A 1058 -8.66 -12.30 -22.92
CA ASN A 1058 -9.36 -11.88 -24.14
C ASN A 1058 -8.53 -10.89 -24.98
N LEU A 1059 -8.89 -10.80 -26.26
CA LEU A 1059 -8.37 -9.86 -27.23
C LEU A 1059 -9.51 -9.03 -27.82
N GLU A 1060 -9.26 -7.77 -28.17
CA GLU A 1060 -10.18 -6.97 -28.99
C GLU A 1060 -9.41 -6.03 -29.90
N VAL A 1061 -9.79 -5.95 -31.19
CA VAL A 1061 -9.23 -4.95 -32.11
C VAL A 1061 -10.08 -3.68 -32.03
N LEU A 1062 -9.48 -2.56 -31.66
CA LEU A 1062 -10.14 -1.26 -31.56
C LEU A 1062 -9.63 -0.32 -32.66
N SER A 1063 -10.48 0.59 -33.12
CA SER A 1063 -10.09 1.64 -34.07
C SER A 1063 -9.48 2.84 -33.36
N LEU A 1064 -8.65 3.59 -34.08
CA LEU A 1064 -7.98 4.80 -33.61
C LEU A 1064 -8.50 6.02 -34.37
N THR A 1065 -8.65 7.14 -33.66
CA THR A 1065 -8.93 8.45 -34.30
C THR A 1065 -7.67 9.04 -34.96
N LYS A 1066 -6.49 8.51 -34.64
CA LYS A 1066 -5.20 8.92 -35.21
C LYS A 1066 -4.33 7.71 -35.50
N ASP A 1067 -3.90 7.60 -36.75
CA ASP A 1067 -3.07 6.50 -37.23
C ASP A 1067 -1.70 6.43 -36.54
N HIS A 1068 -1.23 5.21 -36.27
CA HIS A 1068 0.16 4.93 -35.93
C HIS A 1068 1.02 4.70 -37.20
N SER A 1069 2.34 4.55 -37.04
CA SER A 1069 3.23 4.21 -38.16
C SER A 1069 2.89 2.86 -38.76
N GLY A 1070 2.99 2.72 -40.09
CA GLY A 1070 2.68 1.45 -40.77
C GLY A 1070 3.55 0.28 -40.29
N VAL A 1071 2.91 -0.86 -40.06
CA VAL A 1071 3.49 -2.13 -39.60
C VAL A 1071 2.83 -3.28 -40.36
N ASP A 1072 3.51 -4.43 -40.46
CA ASP A 1072 3.02 -5.55 -41.28
C ASP A 1072 1.89 -6.35 -40.60
N VAL A 1073 1.81 -6.31 -39.25
CA VAL A 1073 0.94 -7.17 -38.44
C VAL A 1073 -0.42 -6.56 -38.09
N LEU A 1074 -0.60 -5.25 -38.27
CA LEU A 1074 -1.76 -4.49 -37.80
C LEU A 1074 -1.99 -3.27 -38.72
N HIS A 1075 -3.24 -2.98 -39.06
CA HIS A 1075 -3.57 -1.76 -39.81
C HIS A 1075 -3.24 -0.51 -38.99
N ASN A 1076 -2.85 0.57 -39.68
CA ASN A 1076 -2.43 1.84 -39.06
C ASN A 1076 -3.52 2.54 -38.25
N ASP A 1077 -4.80 2.30 -38.55
CA ASP A 1077 -5.96 2.83 -37.81
C ASP A 1077 -6.49 1.85 -36.75
N GLN A 1078 -5.74 0.78 -36.45
CA GLN A 1078 -6.13 -0.25 -35.49
C GLN A 1078 -5.17 -0.33 -34.30
N VAL A 1079 -5.67 -0.79 -33.16
CA VAL A 1079 -4.87 -1.18 -31.99
C VAL A 1079 -5.44 -2.46 -31.41
N LEU A 1080 -4.58 -3.37 -30.95
CA LEU A 1080 -5.02 -4.60 -30.29
C LEU A 1080 -5.02 -4.40 -28.78
N LEU A 1081 -6.20 -4.46 -28.16
CA LEU A 1081 -6.36 -4.55 -26.71
C LEU A 1081 -6.17 -6.00 -26.26
N VAL A 1082 -5.22 -6.21 -25.37
CA VAL A 1082 -4.96 -7.49 -24.70
C VAL A 1082 -5.40 -7.34 -23.24
N THR A 1083 -6.26 -8.25 -22.77
CA THR A 1083 -6.74 -8.29 -21.38
C THR A 1083 -6.38 -9.60 -20.72
N GLY A 1084 -6.04 -9.55 -19.44
CA GLY A 1084 -5.69 -10.74 -18.67
C GLY A 1084 -4.99 -10.41 -17.37
N GLN A 1085 -4.15 -11.34 -16.92
CA GLN A 1085 -3.10 -11.08 -15.93
C GLN A 1085 -1.79 -11.01 -16.72
N LEU A 1086 -1.32 -9.80 -17.02
CA LEU A 1086 -0.20 -9.58 -17.94
C LEU A 1086 1.06 -9.22 -17.17
N VAL A 1087 2.18 -9.83 -17.52
CA VAL A 1087 3.52 -9.44 -17.03
C VAL A 1087 4.28 -8.86 -18.21
N ILE A 1088 4.40 -7.53 -18.22
CA ILE A 1088 5.01 -6.78 -19.33
C ILE A 1088 6.48 -6.50 -18.99
N PRO A 1089 7.42 -6.83 -19.89
CA PRO A 1089 8.85 -6.55 -19.69
C PRO A 1089 9.11 -5.08 -19.32
N ASP A 1090 10.04 -4.85 -18.40
CA ASP A 1090 10.44 -3.53 -17.88
C ASP A 1090 9.33 -2.71 -17.18
N PHE A 1091 8.11 -3.25 -17.05
CA PHE A 1091 6.99 -2.61 -16.36
C PHE A 1091 6.49 -3.42 -15.15
N GLY A 1092 6.22 -4.72 -15.35
CA GLY A 1092 5.60 -5.59 -14.34
C GLY A 1092 4.14 -5.92 -14.66
N ASN A 1093 3.30 -6.02 -13.62
CA ASN A 1093 1.92 -6.47 -13.76
C ASN A 1093 1.00 -5.39 -14.37
N ALA A 1094 0.16 -5.79 -15.30
CA ALA A 1094 -0.93 -4.99 -15.86
C ALA A 1094 -2.15 -5.89 -16.12
N SER A 1095 -3.34 -5.28 -16.07
CA SER A 1095 -4.58 -6.01 -16.32
C SER A 1095 -5.06 -5.87 -17.79
N ALA A 1096 -4.68 -4.77 -18.44
CA ALA A 1096 -4.85 -4.60 -19.87
C ALA A 1096 -3.72 -3.80 -20.50
N ALA A 1097 -3.39 -4.14 -21.75
CA ALA A 1097 -2.37 -3.46 -22.52
C ALA A 1097 -2.80 -3.30 -23.99
N LEU A 1098 -2.28 -2.26 -24.64
CA LEU A 1098 -2.56 -1.93 -26.02
C LEU A 1098 -1.32 -2.18 -26.87
N PHE A 1099 -1.50 -2.95 -27.95
CA PHE A 1099 -0.45 -3.29 -28.89
C PHE A 1099 -0.68 -2.59 -30.22
N ASN A 1100 0.24 -1.73 -30.62
CA ASN A 1100 0.19 -0.97 -31.88
C ASN A 1100 0.91 -1.65 -33.06
N GLY A 1101 1.29 -2.93 -32.91
CA GLY A 1101 2.09 -3.67 -33.89
C GLY A 1101 3.60 -3.64 -33.64
N THR A 1102 4.09 -2.75 -32.78
CA THR A 1102 5.52 -2.66 -32.39
C THR A 1102 5.74 -2.72 -30.89
N GLU A 1103 4.94 -1.99 -30.12
CA GLU A 1103 5.08 -1.84 -28.67
C GLU A 1103 3.80 -2.27 -27.98
N LEU A 1104 3.95 -2.96 -26.86
CA LEU A 1104 2.87 -3.31 -25.95
C LEU A 1104 2.90 -2.34 -24.76
N THR A 1105 1.94 -1.41 -24.72
CA THR A 1105 1.89 -0.36 -23.69
C THR A 1105 0.82 -0.72 -22.66
N PRO A 1106 1.11 -0.69 -21.34
CA PRO A 1106 0.09 -0.83 -20.31
C PRO A 1106 -1.03 0.20 -20.49
N PHE A 1107 -2.27 -0.21 -20.31
CA PHE A 1107 -3.45 0.65 -20.50
C PHE A 1107 -4.27 0.77 -19.21
N MET A 1108 -4.56 -0.35 -18.55
CA MET A 1108 -5.28 -0.36 -17.28
C MET A 1108 -4.61 -1.26 -16.26
N LEU A 1109 -4.65 -0.78 -15.03
CA LEU A 1109 -4.17 -1.47 -13.85
C LEU A 1109 -5.38 -1.81 -12.96
N SER A 1110 -5.31 -2.93 -12.26
CA SER A 1110 -6.37 -3.33 -11.33
C SER A 1110 -5.79 -4.03 -10.10
N SER A 1111 -6.54 -3.99 -8.99
CA SER A 1111 -6.15 -4.71 -7.78
C SER A 1111 -7.35 -5.38 -7.11
N ASN A 1112 -7.03 -6.38 -6.30
CA ASN A 1112 -7.95 -7.01 -5.37
C ASN A 1112 -7.93 -6.28 -4.01
N ALA A 1113 -8.87 -6.61 -3.13
CA ALA A 1113 -9.05 -6.00 -1.82
C ALA A 1113 -7.86 -6.18 -0.87
N ASP A 1114 -7.02 -7.19 -1.10
CA ASP A 1114 -5.77 -7.46 -0.38
C ASP A 1114 -4.57 -6.68 -0.96
N GLY A 1115 -4.80 -5.84 -1.96
CA GLY A 1115 -3.77 -5.05 -2.65
C GLY A 1115 -2.94 -5.83 -3.66
N GLN A 1116 -3.28 -7.10 -3.95
CA GLN A 1116 -2.62 -7.86 -5.01
C GLN A 1116 -3.07 -7.42 -6.40
N PRO A 1117 -2.23 -7.59 -7.45
CA PRO A 1117 -2.62 -7.37 -8.84
C PRO A 1117 -3.87 -8.16 -9.24
N GLY A 1118 -4.85 -7.48 -9.84
CA GLY A 1118 -6.07 -8.09 -10.39
C GLY A 1118 -5.89 -8.63 -11.81
N SER A 1119 -7.00 -9.01 -12.46
CA SER A 1119 -7.01 -9.40 -13.88
C SER A 1119 -8.28 -8.97 -14.62
N MET A 1120 -8.15 -8.60 -15.89
CA MET A 1120 -9.33 -8.30 -16.74
C MET A 1120 -9.68 -9.47 -17.67
N ALA A 1121 -10.97 -9.75 -17.80
CA ALA A 1121 -11.51 -10.87 -18.56
C ALA A 1121 -11.95 -10.47 -19.97
N GLN A 1122 -12.94 -9.59 -20.13
CA GLN A 1122 -13.52 -9.25 -21.45
C GLN A 1122 -13.90 -7.76 -21.55
N LEU A 1123 -13.64 -7.16 -22.71
CA LEU A 1123 -14.26 -5.91 -23.17
C LEU A 1123 -15.56 -6.26 -23.93
N PHE A 1124 -16.68 -5.64 -23.55
CA PHE A 1124 -17.94 -5.80 -24.25
C PHE A 1124 -18.58 -4.44 -24.56
N TYR A 1125 -19.35 -4.41 -25.65
CA TYR A 1125 -19.87 -3.18 -26.23
C TYR A 1125 -21.29 -3.33 -26.78
N GLU A 1126 -21.95 -2.20 -27.03
CA GLU A 1126 -23.35 -2.14 -27.43
C GLU A 1126 -23.59 -2.44 -28.91
N ASN A 1127 -22.75 -1.89 -29.79
CA ASN A 1127 -22.88 -2.06 -31.24
C ASN A 1127 -21.75 -2.93 -31.78
N ASP A 1128 -22.04 -3.72 -32.83
CA ASP A 1128 -21.02 -4.53 -33.50
C ASP A 1128 -19.80 -3.69 -33.92
N ASN A 1129 -18.61 -4.22 -33.67
CA ASN A 1129 -17.36 -3.54 -33.96
C ASN A 1129 -17.13 -3.40 -35.48
N PRO A 1130 -16.93 -2.17 -36.01
CA PRO A 1130 -16.64 -1.97 -37.43
C PRO A 1130 -15.21 -2.33 -37.82
N TYR A 1131 -14.30 -2.47 -36.85
CA TYR A 1131 -12.86 -2.74 -36.96
C TYR A 1131 -12.02 -1.70 -37.72
N SER A 1132 -12.62 -0.82 -38.53
CA SER A 1132 -11.91 0.31 -39.14
C SER A 1132 -12.73 1.60 -39.12
N SER A 1133 -12.00 2.72 -39.09
CA SER A 1133 -12.55 4.08 -39.14
C SER A 1133 -13.16 4.42 -40.53
N GLU A 1134 -12.72 3.73 -41.59
CA GLU A 1134 -13.13 3.99 -42.98
C GLU A 1134 -14.57 3.58 -43.32
N VAL A 1135 -15.26 2.83 -42.44
CA VAL A 1135 -16.63 2.35 -42.69
C VAL A 1135 -17.67 3.51 -42.68
N GLY A 1136 -17.27 4.73 -42.33
CA GLY A 1136 -18.08 5.95 -42.46
C GLY A 1136 -18.24 6.52 -43.88
N ASN A 1137 -17.47 6.06 -44.88
CA ASN A 1137 -17.50 6.61 -46.25
C ASN A 1137 -18.36 5.81 -47.24
N HIS A 1138 -19.25 4.92 -46.77
CA HIS A 1138 -20.29 4.38 -47.62
C HIS A 1138 -21.45 5.37 -47.74
N HIS A 1139 -21.48 6.11 -48.85
CA HIS A 1139 -22.66 6.85 -49.26
C HIS A 1139 -23.89 5.92 -49.25
N SER A 1140 -25.01 6.37 -48.66
CA SER A 1140 -26.23 5.55 -48.61
C SER A 1140 -26.56 4.96 -49.99
N ASN A 1141 -27.15 3.77 -50.04
CA ASN A 1141 -27.52 3.11 -51.30
C ASN A 1141 -28.29 4.05 -52.25
N GLY A 1142 -29.03 5.03 -51.71
CA GLY A 1142 -29.70 6.07 -52.51
C GLY A 1142 -28.75 7.00 -53.27
N ILE A 1143 -27.62 7.40 -52.69
CA ILE A 1143 -26.61 8.26 -53.35
C ILE A 1143 -25.85 7.46 -54.43
N VAL A 1144 -25.56 6.18 -54.20
CA VAL A 1144 -24.93 5.30 -55.21
C VAL A 1144 -25.84 5.12 -56.43
N VAL A 1145 -27.15 4.95 -56.20
CA VAL A 1145 -28.17 4.91 -57.26
C VAL A 1145 -28.24 6.26 -58.00
N LEU A 1146 -28.16 7.38 -57.29
CA LEU A 1146 -28.16 8.73 -57.90
C LEU A 1146 -26.94 8.96 -58.78
N ILE A 1147 -25.73 8.63 -58.31
CA ILE A 1147 -24.48 8.78 -59.07
C ILE A 1147 -24.51 7.87 -60.30
N SER A 1148 -24.94 6.62 -60.15
CA SER A 1148 -25.10 5.67 -61.27
C SER A 1148 -26.09 6.19 -62.32
N PHE A 1149 -27.20 6.79 -61.88
CA PHE A 1149 -28.17 7.44 -62.76
C PHE A 1149 -27.57 8.65 -63.50
N CYS A 1150 -26.82 9.51 -62.81
CA CYS A 1150 -26.13 10.65 -63.42
C CYS A 1150 -25.06 10.22 -64.45
N CYS A 1151 -24.28 9.18 -64.14
CA CYS A 1151 -23.30 8.61 -65.07
C CYS A 1151 -23.96 7.99 -66.30
N ALA A 1152 -25.07 7.27 -66.13
CA ALA A 1152 -25.85 6.73 -67.25
C ALA A 1152 -26.40 7.85 -68.15
N LEU A 1153 -26.93 8.92 -67.56
CA LEU A 1153 -27.45 10.09 -68.30
C LEU A 1153 -26.32 10.82 -69.05
N GLY A 1154 -25.15 10.95 -68.43
CA GLY A 1154 -23.94 11.50 -69.05
C GLY A 1154 -23.45 10.68 -70.23
N ALA A 1155 -23.45 9.34 -70.12
CA ALA A 1155 -23.09 8.43 -71.20
C ALA A 1155 -24.06 8.55 -72.40
N VAL A 1156 -25.37 8.64 -72.14
CA VAL A 1156 -26.37 8.87 -73.19
C VAL A 1156 -26.14 10.22 -73.89
N PHE A 1157 -25.86 11.28 -73.14
CA PHE A 1157 -25.54 12.60 -73.72
C PHE A 1157 -24.28 12.56 -74.59
N LEU A 1158 -23.23 11.86 -74.16
CA LEU A 1158 -22.00 11.69 -74.94
C LEU A 1158 -22.25 10.90 -76.23
N ILE A 1159 -23.09 9.86 -76.20
CA ILE A 1159 -23.49 9.11 -77.39
C ILE A 1159 -24.26 10.02 -78.37
N VAL A 1160 -25.18 10.85 -77.88
CA VAL A 1160 -25.93 11.81 -78.70
C VAL A 1160 -24.99 12.87 -79.31
N ILE A 1161 -24.07 13.43 -78.52
CA ILE A 1161 -23.07 14.40 -79.00
C ILE A 1161 -22.15 13.75 -80.05
N ALA A 1162 -21.67 12.54 -79.80
CA ALA A 1162 -20.89 11.78 -80.77
C ALA A 1162 -21.69 11.55 -82.05
N GLY A 1163 -22.98 11.20 -81.96
CA GLY A 1163 -23.88 11.06 -83.10
C GLY A 1163 -24.10 12.35 -83.88
N VAL A 1164 -24.25 13.50 -83.20
CA VAL A 1164 -24.36 14.83 -83.84
C VAL A 1164 -23.06 15.23 -84.52
N ILE A 1165 -21.91 14.97 -83.88
CA ILE A 1165 -20.59 15.21 -84.46
C ILE A 1165 -20.40 14.31 -85.68
N PHE A 1166 -20.76 13.03 -85.60
CA PHE A 1166 -20.67 12.09 -86.71
C PHE A 1166 -21.57 12.51 -87.88
N ASN A 1167 -22.80 12.95 -87.61
CA ASN A 1167 -23.71 13.49 -88.61
C ASN A 1167 -23.16 14.78 -89.25
N LYS A 1168 -22.52 15.65 -88.47
CA LYS A 1168 -21.89 16.88 -88.97
C LYS A 1168 -20.63 16.60 -89.80
N ILE A 1169 -19.85 15.58 -89.45
CA ILE A 1169 -18.70 15.09 -90.23
C ILE A 1169 -19.18 14.40 -91.51
N GLN A 1170 -20.25 13.59 -91.44
CA GLN A 1170 -20.86 12.94 -92.59
C GLN A 1170 -21.43 13.98 -93.58
N ARG A 1171 -22.14 15.00 -93.09
CA ARG A 1171 -22.62 16.13 -93.90
C ARG A 1171 -21.50 16.99 -94.50
N ARG A 1172 -20.34 17.10 -93.84
CA ARG A 1172 -19.14 17.75 -94.43
C ARG A 1172 -18.47 16.89 -95.50
N ARG A 1173 -18.48 15.57 -95.37
CA ARG A 1173 -17.85 14.64 -96.33
C ARG A 1173 -18.73 14.33 -97.55
N GLN A 1174 -20.06 14.41 -97.43
CA GLN A 1174 -20.98 14.04 -98.52
C GLN A 1174 -21.31 15.16 -99.50
N GLY A 1175 -20.84 16.39 -99.30
CA GLY A 1175 -21.10 17.49 -100.22
C GLY A 1175 -22.58 17.88 -100.30
N TYR A 1176 -22.85 19.13 -100.64
CA TYR A 1176 -24.21 19.62 -100.75
C TYR A 1176 -24.86 19.06 -102.04
N MET A 1177 -25.72 18.04 -101.91
CA MET A 1177 -26.61 17.62 -103.00
C MET A 1177 -27.93 18.41 -102.92
N PRO A 1178 -28.24 19.29 -103.89
CA PRO A 1178 -29.55 19.94 -103.94
C PRO A 1178 -30.61 18.91 -104.32
N GLY A 1179 -31.59 18.71 -103.44
CA GLY A 1179 -32.78 17.91 -103.73
C GLY A 1179 -33.74 18.65 -104.68
N PRO A 1180 -34.39 17.97 -105.64
CA PRO A 1180 -35.11 18.61 -106.75
C PRO A 1180 -36.36 19.36 -106.29
N GLN A 1181 -36.59 20.54 -106.84
CA GLN A 1181 -37.88 21.22 -106.75
C GLN A 1181 -38.88 20.54 -107.69
N ALA A 1182 -39.96 20.01 -107.13
CA ALA A 1182 -41.17 19.69 -107.86
C ALA A 1182 -42.38 20.23 -107.10
N TYR A 1183 -43.00 21.25 -107.69
CA TYR A 1183 -44.33 21.75 -107.38
C TYR A 1183 -45.40 20.74 -107.82
N GLY A 1184 -46.48 20.61 -107.04
CA GLY A 1184 -47.77 20.11 -107.54
C GLY A 1184 -48.32 18.83 -106.88
N THR A 1185 -49.41 19.02 -106.14
CA THR A 1185 -50.60 18.13 -106.05
C THR A 1185 -50.40 16.62 -105.86
N ASP A 1186 -50.60 16.13 -104.64
CA ASP A 1186 -51.85 15.41 -104.28
C ASP A 1186 -51.77 14.82 -102.85
N ARG A 1187 -52.80 15.12 -102.05
CA ARG A 1187 -53.11 14.48 -100.77
C ARG A 1187 -54.27 13.51 -100.98
N PRO A 1188 -54.16 12.29 -100.45
CA PRO A 1188 -55.28 11.63 -99.74
C PRO A 1188 -54.78 11.09 -98.37
N SER A 1189 -55.26 11.55 -97.20
CA SER A 1189 -56.56 11.31 -96.53
C SER A 1189 -56.66 9.98 -95.74
N SER A 1190 -56.12 9.98 -94.51
CA SER A 1190 -56.58 9.24 -93.30
C SER A 1190 -55.60 9.60 -92.17
N MET A 1191 -55.91 10.04 -90.96
CA MET A 1191 -57.10 10.00 -90.09
C MET A 1191 -57.17 11.30 -89.26
N ARG A 1192 -58.41 11.69 -88.94
CA ARG A 1192 -58.85 12.95 -88.33
C ARG A 1192 -58.52 13.07 -86.84
N ARG A 1193 -58.25 14.30 -86.41
CA ARG A 1193 -58.35 14.80 -85.03
C ARG A 1193 -59.82 14.82 -84.59
N LEU A 1194 -60.08 14.41 -83.36
CA LEU A 1194 -61.30 14.74 -82.60
C LEU A 1194 -61.07 16.06 -81.83
N PRO A 1195 -62.00 17.04 -81.91
CA PRO A 1195 -61.92 18.33 -81.23
C PRO A 1195 -62.33 18.29 -79.74
N PRO A 1196 -61.91 19.30 -78.94
CA PRO A 1196 -61.93 19.32 -77.47
C PRO A 1196 -63.28 19.79 -76.89
N GLU A 1197 -64.37 19.09 -77.22
CA GLU A 1197 -65.73 19.42 -76.77
C GLU A 1197 -66.33 18.36 -75.83
N TYR A 1198 -65.58 17.30 -75.53
CA TYR A 1198 -65.97 16.24 -74.58
C TYR A 1198 -65.43 16.42 -73.15
N LEU A 1199 -64.69 17.50 -72.89
CA LEU A 1199 -64.00 17.71 -71.61
C LEU A 1199 -64.82 18.44 -70.53
N PHE A 1200 -66.03 18.92 -70.83
CA PHE A 1200 -66.85 19.69 -69.86
C PHE A 1200 -68.36 19.47 -69.96
N SER A 1201 -68.82 18.22 -70.08
CA SER A 1201 -70.22 17.90 -69.78
C SER A 1201 -70.35 17.36 -68.36
N THR A 1202 -70.84 18.24 -67.48
CA THR A 1202 -71.65 17.94 -66.29
C THR A 1202 -70.95 17.51 -65.00
N LEU A 1203 -70.45 18.54 -64.30
CA LEU A 1203 -70.77 18.78 -62.89
C LEU A 1203 -72.21 18.38 -62.54
N LYS A 1204 -72.39 17.33 -61.72
CA LYS A 1204 -73.50 17.18 -60.74
C LYS A 1204 -73.01 16.38 -59.53
N SER A 1205 -72.85 17.07 -58.40
CA SER A 1205 -72.55 16.60 -57.02
C SER A 1205 -73.61 15.60 -56.48
N PRO A 1206 -73.51 15.00 -55.26
CA PRO A 1206 -72.54 15.23 -54.16
C PRO A 1206 -71.97 13.98 -53.39
N ASN A 1207 -70.92 14.27 -52.59
CA ASN A 1207 -70.29 13.53 -51.46
C ASN A 1207 -71.25 12.84 -50.45
N PRO A 1208 -70.81 11.96 -49.48
CA PRO A 1208 -69.50 11.95 -48.78
C PRO A 1208 -68.90 10.56 -48.36
N GLY A 1209 -67.67 10.57 -47.82
CA GLY A 1209 -67.24 9.61 -46.78
C GLY A 1209 -65.83 8.99 -46.89
N THR A 1210 -64.85 9.56 -46.18
CA THR A 1210 -63.60 8.95 -45.64
C THR A 1210 -63.94 7.95 -44.48
N PRO A 1211 -63.02 7.18 -43.83
CA PRO A 1211 -61.55 7.00 -43.98
C PRO A 1211 -60.98 5.54 -43.77
N ALA A 1212 -59.63 5.43 -43.79
CA ALA A 1212 -58.72 4.38 -43.25
C ALA A 1212 -58.77 2.99 -43.93
N ILE A 1213 -57.66 2.32 -44.27
CA ILE A 1213 -56.33 2.14 -43.64
C ILE A 1213 -55.21 2.37 -44.67
#